data_AF-A0A0E0MEI9-F1
#
_entry.id   AF-A0A0E0MEI9-F1
#
_cell.length_a   1.000
_cell.length_b   1.000
_cell.length_c   1.000
_cell.angle_alpha   90.00
_cell.angle_beta   90.00
_cell.angle_gamma   90.00
#
_symmetry.space_group_name_H-M   'P 1'
#
loop_
_entity.id
_entity.type
_entity.pdbx_description
1 polymer ?
#
loop_
_entity_poly.entity_id
_entity_poly.type
_entity_poly.pdbx_seq_one_letter_code
_entity_poly.pdbx_strand_id
1 'polypeptide(L)'
;MGSTSRTVDEVVDAAAGVHYSALRLEELNMNGSSVSGEEQPTTSGVENGHQEPFVIGVAGGASSGKSTVCKMIIDQLRDQRVVVVTQESFYYGLSDEELVHVHDYNFDHPDAFDTELLLSCMENLKHGKAVDIPNYNFKTYKSVASARKVNPSDVIILEGILVFHDSRVRDLMNMKIFVDTDADVRLTRRIRRDTIEKGRDIKTVLDQYSKFVKPAFEDFILPTKKYADIIIPRGGDNDVAIDLIVQHIRTKLGQHDLCKVHPNLYVIQTTYQVVEHGLGHLPFKEKQVITPTGSVYTGVEFSKRLCGISVIRSGESMENALRACCKGIKIGKILIHREGDNGKQLIYHNLPKDIANRHVLLLDPILGTVDEVVDAAAGVHYSALRLEELNMNGSSVSGEEQPTTSGVENGHQEPFVIGVAGGASSGKSTVCKMIIDQLRDQRVVVVTQESFYYGLSDEELVHVHDYNFDHPDAFDTELLLSCMENLKHGKAVDIPNYNFKTYKSVASARKVNPSDVIILEGILVFHDSRVRDLMNMKIFVDTDADVRLTRRIRRDTIEKGRDIKTVLDQYSKFVKPAFEDFILPTKKYADIIIPRGGDNDVAIDLIVQHIRTKLGQHDLCKVHPNLYVIQTTYQVVEHGLGHLPFKEKQVITPTGSVYTGVEFSKRLCGISVIRSGESMENALRACCKGIKIGKILIHREGDNGKQLIYHNLPKDIANRHVLLLDPILGTGNSAVQAISLLLKKGVQETNIIFLNLISAPQGVHVVSKRFPRVKIVTSEIEFGLNDDFRVIPGMGEFGDRYFGTDDYQSSTPFFCDEKNRVRLL
;
A
#
# COMPACT_ATOMS: atom_id res chain seq x y z
N MET A 1 -37.98 35.85 -11.21
CA MET A 1 -37.89 34.43 -11.58
C MET A 1 -36.52 33.92 -11.18
N GLY A 2 -36.43 32.74 -10.59
CA GLY A 2 -35.16 32.11 -10.20
C GLY A 2 -35.46 30.72 -9.63
N SER A 3 -34.95 29.68 -10.30
CA SER A 3 -35.20 28.28 -9.95
C SER A 3 -34.04 27.72 -9.13
N THR A 4 -34.26 27.44 -7.85
CA THR A 4 -33.31 26.71 -7.02
C THR A 4 -33.37 25.21 -7.32
N SER A 5 -32.23 24.61 -7.68
CA SER A 5 -32.11 23.15 -7.76
C SER A 5 -32.05 22.58 -6.34
N ARG A 6 -32.83 21.53 -6.07
CA ARG A 6 -32.70 20.73 -4.84
C ARG A 6 -31.55 19.74 -4.96
N THR A 7 -31.04 19.27 -3.84
CA THR A 7 -30.02 18.22 -3.75
C THR A 7 -30.65 16.82 -3.74
N VAL A 8 -29.85 15.79 -4.03
CA VAL A 8 -30.34 14.42 -4.21
C VAL A 8 -30.92 13.82 -2.92
N ASP A 9 -30.32 14.11 -1.76
CA ASP A 9 -30.77 13.56 -0.48
C ASP A 9 -32.16 14.07 -0.06
N GLU A 10 -32.51 15.33 -0.35
CA GLU A 10 -33.84 15.89 -0.09
C GLU A 10 -34.96 15.20 -0.90
N VAL A 11 -34.61 14.52 -2.00
CA VAL A 11 -35.56 13.77 -2.83
C VAL A 11 -35.83 12.37 -2.25
N VAL A 12 -34.88 11.80 -1.50
CA VAL A 12 -35.02 10.45 -0.92
C VAL A 12 -36.00 10.46 0.27
N ASP A 13 -35.85 11.38 1.22
CA ASP A 13 -36.78 11.51 2.35
C ASP A 13 -38.20 11.91 1.88
N ALA A 14 -38.30 12.72 0.82
CA ALA A 14 -39.60 13.11 0.25
C ALA A 14 -40.33 11.97 -0.46
N ALA A 15 -39.61 10.96 -0.99
CA ALA A 15 -40.20 9.85 -1.73
C ALA A 15 -40.93 8.82 -0.83
N ALA A 16 -40.63 8.79 0.47
CA ALA A 16 -41.28 7.89 1.43
C ALA A 16 -42.71 8.32 1.82
N GLY A 17 -43.16 9.52 1.41
CA GLY A 17 -44.37 10.16 1.95
C GLY A 17 -45.71 9.86 1.26
N VAL A 18 -45.76 9.09 0.17
CA VAL A 18 -46.97 8.93 -0.67
C VAL A 18 -47.52 7.50 -0.65
N HIS A 19 -48.24 7.16 0.43
CA HIS A 19 -49.09 5.97 0.45
C HIS A 19 -50.43 6.25 -0.26
N TYR A 20 -50.73 5.46 -1.29
CA TYR A 20 -52.11 5.34 -1.80
C TYR A 20 -52.94 4.50 -0.81
N SER A 21 -53.94 5.11 -0.19
CA SER A 21 -54.90 4.43 0.67
C SER A 21 -56.05 3.82 -0.15
N ALA A 22 -56.21 2.50 -0.04
CA ALA A 22 -57.36 1.77 -0.58
C ALA A 22 -58.03 0.97 0.55
N LEU A 23 -59.33 1.20 0.71
CA LEU A 23 -60.17 0.72 1.81
C LEU A 23 -60.07 -0.79 2.07
N ARG A 24 -60.04 -1.16 3.35
CA ARG A 24 -60.50 -2.47 3.85
C ARG A 24 -61.57 -2.21 4.90
N LEU A 25 -62.70 -2.91 4.83
CA LEU A 25 -63.76 -2.77 5.83
C LEU A 25 -63.32 -3.33 7.18
N GLU A 26 -63.84 -2.72 8.24
CA GLU A 26 -63.80 -3.30 9.59
C GLU A 26 -64.88 -4.39 9.70
N GLU A 27 -64.52 -5.54 10.26
CA GLU A 27 -65.50 -6.42 10.93
C GLU A 27 -65.13 -6.53 12.41
N LEU A 28 -66.08 -6.13 13.24
CA LEU A 28 -66.02 -6.27 14.69
C LEU A 28 -66.33 -7.72 15.06
N ASN A 29 -65.60 -8.30 16.02
CA ASN A 29 -66.30 -8.98 17.11
C ASN A 29 -65.53 -9.10 18.42
N MET A 30 -66.32 -9.20 19.49
CA MET A 30 -65.88 -9.44 20.87
C MET A 30 -65.37 -10.87 21.04
N ASN A 31 -64.50 -11.08 22.04
CA ASN A 31 -64.11 -12.41 22.48
C ASN A 31 -64.53 -12.64 23.94
N GLY A 32 -65.23 -13.75 24.22
CA GLY A 32 -65.78 -14.08 25.53
C GLY A 32 -65.53 -15.52 25.94
N SER A 33 -64.69 -15.71 26.96
CA SER A 33 -64.66 -16.85 27.89
C SER A 33 -64.96 -18.28 27.38
N SER A 34 -63.88 -19.01 27.07
CA SER A 34 -63.42 -20.22 27.81
C SER A 34 -64.12 -21.60 27.72
N VAL A 35 -63.28 -22.64 27.89
CA VAL A 35 -63.53 -24.03 28.35
C VAL A 35 -63.71 -25.15 27.30
N SER A 36 -62.68 -26.02 27.27
CA SER A 36 -62.55 -27.43 26.86
C SER A 36 -63.51 -28.12 25.87
N GLY A 37 -62.91 -28.81 24.89
CA GLY A 37 -63.44 -30.01 24.24
C GLY A 37 -62.33 -30.75 23.48
N GLU A 38 -62.15 -32.05 23.71
CA GLU A 38 -61.26 -32.90 22.88
C GLU A 38 -62.07 -33.49 21.72
N GLU A 39 -61.67 -33.21 20.48
CA GLU A 39 -62.06 -34.03 19.32
C GLU A 39 -61.02 -33.86 18.19
N GLN A 40 -60.57 -34.97 17.60
CA GLN A 40 -59.67 -34.96 16.44
C GLN A 40 -60.45 -35.11 15.13
N PRO A 41 -60.39 -34.15 14.20
CA PRO A 41 -60.76 -34.36 12.81
C PRO A 41 -59.50 -34.70 11.99
N THR A 42 -59.44 -35.93 11.46
CA THR A 42 -58.40 -36.34 10.52
C THR A 42 -58.67 -35.75 9.13
N THR A 43 -57.84 -34.81 8.67
CA THR A 43 -57.51 -34.62 7.24
C THR A 43 -56.30 -33.70 7.10
N SER A 44 -55.53 -33.88 6.02
CA SER A 44 -54.32 -33.11 5.75
C SER A 44 -54.63 -31.69 5.28
N GLY A 45 -54.78 -30.76 6.23
CA GLY A 45 -54.72 -29.33 5.95
C GLY A 45 -53.31 -28.91 5.54
N VAL A 46 -53.20 -28.04 4.53
CA VAL A 46 -51.91 -27.47 4.13
C VAL A 46 -51.43 -26.51 5.22
N GLU A 47 -50.27 -26.79 5.81
CA GLU A 47 -49.59 -25.82 6.67
C GLU A 47 -49.17 -24.62 5.82
N ASN A 48 -49.56 -23.41 6.22
CA ASN A 48 -48.97 -22.17 5.72
C ASN A 48 -47.56 -22.03 6.30
N GLY A 49 -46.64 -22.84 5.78
CA GLY A 49 -45.24 -22.85 6.20
C GLY A 49 -44.58 -21.51 5.90
N HIS A 50 -44.33 -20.71 6.93
CA HIS A 50 -43.43 -19.57 6.85
C HIS A 50 -42.03 -20.10 6.54
N GLN A 51 -41.61 -19.97 5.29
CA GLN A 51 -40.28 -20.37 4.85
C GLN A 51 -39.22 -19.45 5.48
N GLU A 52 -38.15 -20.01 6.04
CA GLU A 52 -37.08 -19.19 6.63
C GLU A 52 -36.49 -18.24 5.56
N PRO A 53 -36.28 -16.95 5.88
CA PRO A 53 -35.83 -15.98 4.91
C PRO A 53 -34.38 -16.22 4.49
N PHE A 54 -34.08 -15.97 3.22
CA PHE A 54 -32.74 -16.11 2.68
C PHE A 54 -31.86 -14.92 3.07
N VAL A 55 -30.98 -15.12 4.05
CA VAL A 55 -30.10 -14.08 4.61
C VAL A 55 -28.80 -13.98 3.81
N ILE A 56 -28.51 -12.79 3.30
CA ILE A 56 -27.30 -12.44 2.55
C ILE A 56 -26.50 -11.43 3.36
N GLY A 57 -25.32 -11.81 3.84
CA GLY A 57 -24.39 -10.87 4.46
C GLY A 57 -23.53 -10.17 3.43
N VAL A 58 -23.38 -8.86 3.53
CA VAL A 58 -22.53 -8.03 2.65
C VAL A 58 -21.52 -7.25 3.48
N ALA A 59 -20.29 -7.76 3.52
CA ALA A 59 -19.16 -7.16 4.23
C ALA A 59 -18.24 -6.38 3.28
N GLY A 60 -17.33 -5.59 3.84
CA GLY A 60 -16.26 -4.92 3.11
C GLY A 60 -15.74 -3.69 3.84
N GLY A 61 -14.53 -3.22 3.50
CA GLY A 61 -13.95 -2.03 4.13
C GLY A 61 -14.78 -0.76 3.90
N ALA A 62 -14.64 0.23 4.77
CA ALA A 62 -15.30 1.52 4.61
C ALA A 62 -15.02 2.13 3.22
N SER A 63 -16.06 2.63 2.54
CA SER A 63 -16.03 3.16 1.15
C SER A 63 -15.65 2.15 0.04
N SER A 64 -15.69 0.84 0.30
CA SER A 64 -15.51 -0.23 -0.70
C SER A 64 -16.58 -0.27 -1.80
N GLY A 65 -17.80 0.21 -1.51
CA GLY A 65 -18.95 0.12 -2.40
C GLY A 65 -20.04 -0.86 -1.94
N LYS A 66 -19.86 -1.55 -0.79
CA LYS A 66 -20.88 -2.35 -0.07
C LYS A 66 -22.32 -1.81 -0.20
N SER A 67 -22.55 -0.55 0.19
CA SER A 67 -23.86 0.08 0.17
C SER A 67 -24.39 0.35 -1.24
N THR A 68 -23.49 0.66 -2.18
CA THR A 68 -23.81 0.85 -3.61
C THR A 68 -24.25 -0.47 -4.25
N VAL A 69 -23.53 -1.57 -3.97
CA VAL A 69 -23.87 -2.93 -4.42
C VAL A 69 -25.25 -3.32 -3.88
N CYS A 70 -25.51 -3.16 -2.59
CA CYS A 70 -26.82 -3.44 -2.00
C CYS A 70 -27.94 -2.60 -2.62
N LYS A 71 -27.70 -1.31 -2.90
CA LYS A 71 -28.66 -0.46 -3.60
C LYS A 71 -28.94 -0.95 -5.03
N MET A 72 -27.90 -1.25 -5.80
CA MET A 72 -28.07 -1.75 -7.19
C MET A 72 -28.83 -3.09 -7.22
N ILE A 73 -28.60 -3.98 -6.25
CA ILE A 73 -29.37 -5.21 -6.07
C ILE A 73 -30.87 -4.90 -5.83
N ILE A 74 -31.20 -3.96 -4.93
CA ILE A 74 -32.60 -3.53 -4.71
C ILE A 74 -33.21 -2.89 -5.98
N ASP A 75 -32.51 -1.93 -6.58
CA ASP A 75 -32.99 -1.14 -7.73
C ASP A 75 -33.24 -2.00 -8.98
N GLN A 76 -32.54 -3.14 -9.10
CA GLN A 76 -32.79 -4.19 -10.10
C GLN A 76 -33.90 -5.18 -9.72
N LEU A 77 -34.04 -5.55 -8.45
CA LEU A 77 -35.04 -6.53 -8.00
C LEU A 77 -36.44 -5.91 -7.94
N ARG A 78 -36.57 -4.69 -7.39
CA ARG A 78 -37.83 -3.93 -7.22
C ARG A 78 -38.95 -4.71 -6.51
N ASP A 79 -38.58 -5.69 -5.70
CA ASP A 79 -39.49 -6.58 -4.97
C ASP A 79 -39.56 -6.18 -3.50
N GLN A 80 -40.77 -6.01 -2.95
CA GLN A 80 -40.97 -5.61 -1.54
C GLN A 80 -40.62 -6.74 -0.55
N ARG A 81 -40.36 -7.96 -1.03
CA ARG A 81 -39.95 -9.12 -0.23
C ARG A 81 -38.43 -9.16 0.03
N VAL A 82 -37.72 -8.08 -0.32
CA VAL A 82 -36.27 -7.92 -0.12
C VAL A 82 -36.03 -6.72 0.78
N VAL A 83 -35.36 -6.91 1.92
CA VAL A 83 -35.06 -5.80 2.85
C VAL A 83 -33.57 -5.71 3.20
N VAL A 84 -33.03 -4.48 3.21
CA VAL A 84 -31.69 -4.19 3.75
C VAL A 84 -31.76 -3.78 5.22
N VAL A 85 -30.95 -4.45 6.02
CA VAL A 85 -30.56 -4.11 7.40
C VAL A 85 -29.10 -3.66 7.37
N THR A 86 -28.79 -2.55 8.02
CA THR A 86 -27.44 -1.97 8.08
C THR A 86 -26.86 -2.11 9.49
N GLN A 87 -25.67 -2.69 9.63
CA GLN A 87 -24.94 -2.78 10.90
C GLN A 87 -24.72 -1.40 11.55
N GLU A 88 -24.59 -0.36 10.71
CA GLU A 88 -24.47 1.05 11.12
C GLU A 88 -25.69 1.58 11.92
N SER A 89 -26.84 0.89 11.92
CA SER A 89 -27.95 1.18 12.84
C SER A 89 -27.64 0.85 14.31
N PHE A 90 -26.73 -0.10 14.55
CA PHE A 90 -26.49 -0.75 15.84
C PHE A 90 -25.25 -0.20 16.56
N TYR A 91 -24.76 0.99 16.20
CA TYR A 91 -23.72 1.67 16.98
C TYR A 91 -24.22 2.00 18.38
N TYR A 92 -23.37 1.80 19.39
CA TYR A 92 -23.61 2.35 20.72
C TYR A 92 -23.65 3.89 20.69
N GLY A 93 -24.56 4.48 21.47
CA GLY A 93 -24.62 5.93 21.65
C GLY A 93 -23.50 6.39 22.57
N LEU A 94 -22.73 7.38 22.15
CA LEU A 94 -21.61 7.90 22.94
C LEU A 94 -22.09 8.58 24.23
N SER A 95 -21.34 8.37 25.30
CA SER A 95 -21.43 9.14 26.54
C SER A 95 -21.03 10.60 26.31
N ASP A 96 -21.40 11.48 27.24
CA ASP A 96 -21.05 12.90 27.15
C ASP A 96 -19.54 13.15 27.34
N GLU A 97 -18.80 12.19 27.91
CA GLU A 97 -17.33 12.20 28.02
C GLU A 97 -16.67 11.81 26.68
N GLU A 98 -17.15 10.74 26.03
CA GLU A 98 -16.69 10.32 24.71
C GLU A 98 -17.02 11.36 23.62
N LEU A 99 -18.12 12.09 23.76
CA LEU A 99 -18.49 13.18 22.85
C LEU A 99 -17.48 14.33 22.83
N VAL A 100 -16.81 14.63 23.95
CA VAL A 100 -15.71 15.62 24.01
C VAL A 100 -14.51 15.14 23.19
N HIS A 101 -14.31 13.83 23.11
CA HIS A 101 -13.19 13.18 22.44
C HIS A 101 -13.62 12.35 21.21
N VAL A 102 -14.71 12.73 20.54
CA VAL A 102 -15.31 11.93 19.44
C VAL A 102 -14.39 11.73 18.22
N HIS A 103 -13.38 12.58 18.06
CA HIS A 103 -12.34 12.42 17.03
C HIS A 103 -11.32 11.31 17.35
N ASP A 104 -11.26 10.87 18.62
CA ASP A 104 -10.41 9.79 19.12
C ASP A 104 -11.18 8.47 19.35
N TYR A 105 -12.49 8.43 19.10
CA TYR A 105 -13.29 7.21 19.19
C TYR A 105 -13.17 6.35 17.91
N ASN A 106 -13.00 5.03 18.08
CA ASN A 106 -12.80 4.09 16.98
C ASN A 106 -14.11 3.38 16.56
N PHE A 107 -14.87 4.03 15.68
CA PHE A 107 -16.10 3.47 15.10
C PHE A 107 -15.87 2.23 14.20
N ASP A 108 -14.63 1.94 13.80
CA ASP A 108 -14.31 0.75 13.01
C ASP A 108 -13.90 -0.46 13.90
N HIS A 109 -13.99 -0.35 15.24
CA HIS A 109 -13.75 -1.45 16.18
C HIS A 109 -15.02 -2.31 16.41
N PRO A 110 -14.91 -3.63 16.64
CA PRO A 110 -16.07 -4.49 16.95
C PRO A 110 -16.90 -4.01 18.14
N ASP A 111 -16.27 -3.55 19.21
CA ASP A 111 -16.92 -3.10 20.45
C ASP A 111 -17.77 -1.82 20.28
N ALA A 112 -17.71 -1.14 19.13
CA ALA A 112 -18.57 0.01 18.83
C ALA A 112 -20.02 -0.40 18.52
N PHE A 113 -20.30 -1.69 18.31
CA PHE A 113 -21.59 -2.22 17.83
C PHE A 113 -22.30 -3.10 18.85
N ASP A 114 -23.59 -2.84 19.07
CA ASP A 114 -24.49 -3.71 19.82
C ASP A 114 -24.85 -4.97 19.02
N THR A 115 -23.93 -5.93 19.09
CA THR A 115 -24.01 -7.20 18.36
C THR A 115 -25.10 -8.11 18.95
N GLU A 116 -25.43 -7.98 20.24
CA GLU A 116 -26.52 -8.74 20.86
C GLU A 116 -27.90 -8.22 20.39
N LEU A 117 -28.07 -6.91 20.27
CA LEU A 117 -29.27 -6.32 19.69
C LEU A 117 -29.40 -6.67 18.20
N LEU A 118 -28.29 -6.65 17.44
CA LEU A 118 -28.28 -7.09 16.04
C LEU A 118 -28.72 -8.56 15.90
N LEU A 119 -28.14 -9.46 16.70
CA LEU A 119 -28.52 -10.88 16.72
C LEU A 119 -30.01 -11.06 17.09
N SER A 120 -30.47 -10.36 18.12
CA SER A 120 -31.88 -10.38 18.55
C SER A 120 -32.84 -9.90 17.45
N CYS A 121 -32.51 -8.82 16.74
CA CYS A 121 -33.31 -8.34 15.60
C CYS A 121 -33.32 -9.34 14.44
N MET A 122 -32.16 -9.90 14.07
CA MET A 122 -32.05 -10.85 12.95
C MET A 122 -32.76 -12.17 13.25
N GLU A 123 -32.65 -12.70 14.47
CA GLU A 123 -33.30 -13.95 14.88
C GLU A 123 -34.83 -13.82 14.93
N ASN A 124 -35.34 -12.66 15.37
CA ASN A 124 -36.78 -12.39 15.34
C ASN A 124 -37.31 -12.23 13.90
N LEU A 125 -36.55 -11.60 12.99
CA LEU A 125 -36.89 -11.55 11.57
C LEU A 125 -36.88 -12.94 10.92
N LYS A 126 -35.89 -13.79 11.26
CA LYS A 126 -35.82 -15.20 10.83
C LYS A 126 -37.05 -16.00 11.25
N HIS A 127 -37.53 -15.76 12.47
CA HIS A 127 -38.77 -16.31 13.03
C HIS A 127 -40.07 -15.62 12.54
N GLY A 128 -40.03 -14.82 11.46
CA GLY A 128 -41.23 -14.22 10.88
C GLY A 128 -41.89 -13.12 11.73
N LYS A 129 -41.14 -12.47 12.64
CA LYS A 129 -41.63 -11.35 13.45
C LYS A 129 -41.09 -10.02 12.92
N ALA A 130 -41.92 -8.97 12.91
CA ALA A 130 -41.45 -7.62 12.65
C ALA A 130 -40.59 -7.11 13.82
N VAL A 131 -39.57 -6.32 13.52
CA VAL A 131 -38.64 -5.74 14.51
C VAL A 131 -38.46 -4.24 14.28
N ASP A 132 -38.24 -3.50 15.36
CA ASP A 132 -37.97 -2.07 15.31
C ASP A 132 -36.46 -1.83 15.37
N ILE A 133 -35.85 -1.54 14.21
CA ILE A 133 -34.40 -1.41 14.06
C ILE A 133 -33.96 0.00 14.52
N PRO A 134 -32.92 0.13 15.37
CA PRO A 134 -32.44 1.44 15.82
C PRO A 134 -31.99 2.35 14.66
N ASN A 135 -32.03 3.66 14.89
CA ASN A 135 -31.60 4.68 13.93
C ASN A 135 -30.50 5.53 14.55
N TYR A 136 -29.27 5.39 14.06
CA TYR A 136 -28.10 6.08 14.62
C TYR A 136 -27.82 7.42 13.94
N ASN A 137 -27.79 8.50 14.72
CA ASN A 137 -27.60 9.84 14.17
C ASN A 137 -26.12 10.26 14.20
N PHE A 138 -25.43 10.13 13.07
CA PHE A 138 -24.03 10.54 12.86
C PHE A 138 -23.72 12.04 13.07
N LYS A 139 -24.72 12.91 13.29
CA LYS A 139 -24.51 14.32 13.66
C LYS A 139 -24.48 14.52 15.18
N THR A 140 -25.11 13.64 15.95
CA THR A 140 -25.20 13.71 17.42
C THR A 140 -24.54 12.53 18.15
N TYR A 141 -24.10 11.51 17.41
CA TYR A 141 -23.47 10.26 17.87
C TYR A 141 -24.28 9.51 18.95
N LYS A 142 -25.62 9.59 18.86
CA LYS A 142 -26.56 8.89 19.74
C LYS A 142 -27.64 8.19 18.90
N SER A 143 -28.13 7.06 19.39
CA SER A 143 -29.29 6.36 18.82
C SER A 143 -30.57 7.17 19.06
N VAL A 144 -31.46 7.21 18.08
CA VAL A 144 -32.69 8.03 18.08
C VAL A 144 -33.90 7.14 18.37
N ALA A 145 -34.83 7.62 19.20
CA ALA A 145 -36.04 6.90 19.59
C ALA A 145 -36.99 6.56 18.41
N SER A 146 -36.83 7.17 17.24
CA SER A 146 -37.54 6.84 16.01
C SER A 146 -36.88 5.64 15.31
N ALA A 147 -37.14 4.44 15.84
CA ALA A 147 -36.72 3.18 15.23
C ALA A 147 -37.42 2.94 13.88
N ARG A 148 -36.70 2.33 12.93
CA ARG A 148 -37.23 1.89 11.62
C ARG A 148 -37.86 0.51 11.79
N LYS A 149 -39.18 0.44 11.77
CA LYS A 149 -39.90 -0.84 11.72
C LYS A 149 -39.58 -1.59 10.44
N VAL A 150 -39.15 -2.84 10.57
CA VAL A 150 -38.89 -3.78 9.48
C VAL A 150 -39.79 -5.00 9.65
N ASN A 151 -40.55 -5.30 8.60
CA ASN A 151 -41.41 -6.47 8.53
C ASN A 151 -40.61 -7.70 8.06
N PRO A 152 -41.11 -8.93 8.32
CA PRO A 152 -40.58 -10.14 7.68
C PRO A 152 -40.53 -10.01 6.16
N SER A 153 -39.54 -10.65 5.53
CA SER A 153 -39.25 -10.53 4.10
C SER A 153 -38.53 -11.79 3.62
N ASP A 154 -38.91 -12.36 2.48
CA ASP A 154 -38.32 -13.59 1.91
C ASP A 154 -36.79 -13.54 1.80
N VAL A 155 -36.22 -12.34 1.63
CA VAL A 155 -34.77 -12.10 1.52
C VAL A 155 -34.36 -10.95 2.43
N ILE A 156 -33.32 -11.16 3.25
CA ILE A 156 -32.76 -10.15 4.15
C ILE A 156 -31.29 -9.93 3.78
N ILE A 157 -30.93 -8.71 3.43
CA ILE A 157 -29.56 -8.30 3.13
C ILE A 157 -29.00 -7.57 4.35
N LEU A 158 -28.02 -8.17 5.04
CA LEU A 158 -27.33 -7.59 6.19
C LEU A 158 -26.00 -6.98 5.75
N GLU A 159 -25.97 -5.64 5.62
CA GLU A 159 -24.82 -4.87 5.16
C GLU A 159 -24.04 -4.30 6.35
N GLY A 160 -22.70 -4.32 6.31
CA GLY A 160 -21.88 -3.62 7.30
C GLY A 160 -20.38 -3.82 7.10
N ILE A 161 -19.56 -3.15 7.93
CA ILE A 161 -18.09 -3.27 7.84
C ILE A 161 -17.56 -4.51 8.56
N LEU A 162 -18.26 -4.97 9.61
CA LEU A 162 -17.85 -6.05 10.51
C LEU A 162 -18.91 -7.16 10.65
N VAL A 163 -19.90 -7.25 9.74
CA VAL A 163 -20.93 -8.30 9.78
C VAL A 163 -20.39 -9.72 9.65
N PHE A 164 -19.13 -9.89 9.21
CA PHE A 164 -18.43 -11.18 9.21
C PHE A 164 -17.45 -11.37 10.38
N HIS A 165 -17.42 -10.48 11.37
CA HIS A 165 -16.49 -10.57 12.51
C HIS A 165 -16.94 -11.63 13.53
N ASP A 166 -18.15 -11.48 14.09
CA ASP A 166 -18.76 -12.45 15.00
C ASP A 166 -19.19 -13.72 14.25
N SER A 167 -18.97 -14.91 14.85
CA SER A 167 -19.41 -16.17 14.25
C SER A 167 -20.92 -16.30 14.20
N ARG A 168 -21.61 -15.94 15.29
CA ARG A 168 -23.07 -16.05 15.44
C ARG A 168 -23.78 -15.28 14.32
N VAL A 169 -23.26 -14.10 13.97
CA VAL A 169 -23.79 -13.27 12.88
C VAL A 169 -23.52 -13.91 11.51
N ARG A 170 -22.38 -14.57 11.29
CA ARG A 170 -22.10 -15.35 10.07
C ARG A 170 -22.97 -16.61 9.94
N ASP A 171 -23.28 -17.26 11.06
CA ASP A 171 -24.01 -18.53 11.09
C ASP A 171 -25.50 -18.35 10.72
N LEU A 172 -26.03 -17.13 10.85
CA LEU A 172 -27.34 -16.73 10.32
C LEU A 172 -27.38 -16.57 8.78
N MET A 173 -26.23 -16.49 8.09
CA MET A 173 -26.17 -16.10 6.67
C MET A 173 -26.14 -17.31 5.73
N ASN A 174 -27.08 -17.38 4.79
CA ASN A 174 -27.09 -18.38 3.72
C ASN A 174 -26.12 -18.05 2.57
N MET A 175 -25.72 -16.79 2.42
CA MET A 175 -24.71 -16.34 1.45
C MET A 175 -23.90 -15.18 2.03
N LYS A 176 -22.58 -15.17 1.79
CA LYS A 176 -21.60 -14.22 2.34
C LYS A 176 -20.83 -13.55 1.20
N ILE A 177 -21.13 -12.29 0.94
CA ILE A 177 -20.51 -11.45 -0.08
C ILE A 177 -19.50 -10.50 0.59
N PHE A 178 -18.26 -10.45 0.11
CA PHE A 178 -17.28 -9.43 0.52
C PHE A 178 -16.97 -8.49 -0.65
N VAL A 179 -17.25 -7.20 -0.47
CA VAL A 179 -16.94 -6.17 -1.47
C VAL A 179 -15.51 -5.68 -1.26
N ASP A 180 -14.64 -6.03 -2.21
CA ASP A 180 -13.22 -5.75 -2.14
C ASP A 180 -12.84 -4.61 -3.09
N THR A 181 -12.05 -3.67 -2.57
CA THR A 181 -11.58 -2.49 -3.29
C THR A 181 -10.34 -1.97 -2.60
N ASP A 182 -9.35 -1.59 -3.40
CA ASP A 182 -8.05 -1.14 -2.94
C ASP A 182 -8.13 0.03 -1.94
N ALA A 183 -7.17 0.07 -1.02
CA ALA A 183 -7.16 1.03 0.09
C ALA A 183 -7.08 2.49 -0.38
N ASP A 184 -6.36 2.78 -1.45
CA ASP A 184 -6.24 4.09 -2.09
C ASP A 184 -7.54 4.54 -2.76
N VAL A 185 -8.26 3.62 -3.42
CA VAL A 185 -9.58 3.89 -4.02
C VAL A 185 -10.63 4.11 -2.93
N ARG A 186 -10.62 3.30 -1.87
CA ARG A 186 -11.45 3.50 -0.67
C ARG A 186 -11.18 4.84 0.00
N LEU A 187 -9.90 5.19 0.18
CA LEU A 187 -9.48 6.48 0.75
C LEU A 187 -9.88 7.65 -0.15
N THR A 188 -9.73 7.54 -1.47
CA THR A 188 -10.17 8.56 -2.45
C THR A 188 -11.68 8.78 -2.37
N ARG A 189 -12.48 7.70 -2.38
CA ARG A 189 -13.94 7.75 -2.22
C ARG A 189 -14.32 8.38 -0.87
N ARG A 190 -13.64 8.00 0.23
CA ARG A 190 -13.86 8.57 1.56
C ARG A 190 -13.55 10.07 1.62
N ILE A 191 -12.41 10.50 1.06
CA ILE A 191 -11.99 11.91 1.08
C ILE A 191 -12.99 12.76 0.32
N ARG A 192 -13.39 12.37 -0.90
CA ARG A 192 -14.42 13.09 -1.68
C ARG A 192 -15.71 13.29 -0.85
N ARG A 193 -16.20 12.22 -0.20
CA ARG A 193 -17.37 12.27 0.70
C ARG A 193 -17.15 13.17 1.92
N ASP A 194 -16.07 12.98 2.65
CA ASP A 194 -15.88 13.63 3.96
C ASP A 194 -15.44 15.10 3.82
N THR A 195 -14.70 15.48 2.77
CA THR A 195 -14.22 16.87 2.59
C THR A 195 -15.05 17.67 1.59
N ILE A 196 -15.49 17.11 0.45
CA ILE A 196 -16.21 17.86 -0.59
C ILE A 196 -17.71 17.93 -0.28
N GLU A 197 -18.34 16.82 0.11
CA GLU A 197 -19.77 16.79 0.41
C GLU A 197 -20.08 17.24 1.86
N LYS A 198 -19.21 16.87 2.82
CA LYS A 198 -19.42 17.13 4.26
C LYS A 198 -18.53 18.22 4.86
N GLY A 199 -17.68 18.87 4.06
CA GLY A 199 -16.90 20.05 4.47
C GLY A 199 -15.88 19.83 5.58
N ARG A 200 -15.47 18.58 5.88
CA ARG A 200 -14.46 18.30 6.92
C ARG A 200 -13.06 18.68 6.42
N ASP A 201 -12.19 19.06 7.35
CA ASP A 201 -10.77 19.30 7.06
C ASP A 201 -10.06 18.02 6.59
N ILE A 202 -9.21 18.17 5.57
CA ILE A 202 -8.45 17.08 4.95
C ILE A 202 -7.41 16.48 5.91
N LYS A 203 -6.75 17.29 6.74
CA LYS A 203 -5.75 16.77 7.69
C LYS A 203 -6.43 15.90 8.73
N THR A 204 -7.53 16.34 9.34
CA THR A 204 -8.34 15.54 10.26
C THR A 204 -8.81 14.23 9.64
N VAL A 205 -9.26 14.22 8.37
CA VAL A 205 -9.67 12.98 7.69
C VAL A 205 -8.49 12.01 7.47
N LEU A 206 -7.32 12.51 7.09
CA LEU A 206 -6.12 11.69 6.90
C LEU A 206 -5.52 11.18 8.23
N ASP A 207 -5.55 12.00 9.29
CA ASP A 207 -5.11 11.58 10.63
C ASP A 207 -6.06 10.53 11.21
N GLN A 208 -7.39 10.69 11.10
CA GLN A 208 -8.36 9.67 11.54
C GLN A 208 -8.24 8.37 10.73
N TYR A 209 -7.99 8.46 9.41
CA TYR A 209 -7.74 7.26 8.59
C TYR A 209 -6.50 6.50 9.05
N SER A 210 -5.39 7.22 9.29
CA SER A 210 -4.11 6.62 9.68
C SER A 210 -4.13 6.07 11.10
N LYS A 211 -4.85 6.70 12.02
CA LYS A 211 -4.88 6.35 13.45
C LYS A 211 -5.85 5.20 13.78
N PHE A 212 -6.97 5.08 13.07
CA PHE A 212 -8.04 4.15 13.40
C PHE A 212 -8.47 3.27 12.24
N VAL A 213 -8.86 3.89 11.11
CA VAL A 213 -9.61 3.17 10.06
C VAL A 213 -8.73 2.23 9.23
N LYS A 214 -7.45 2.55 9.03
CA LYS A 214 -6.50 1.60 8.44
C LYS A 214 -6.19 0.43 9.39
N PRO A 215 -5.71 0.63 10.64
CA PRO A 215 -5.51 -0.47 11.58
C PRO A 215 -6.74 -1.36 11.74
N ALA A 216 -7.92 -0.79 11.99
CA ALA A 216 -9.15 -1.56 12.16
C ALA A 216 -9.57 -2.34 10.90
N PHE A 217 -9.27 -1.80 9.71
CA PHE A 217 -9.44 -2.55 8.47
C PHE A 217 -8.48 -3.75 8.37
N GLU A 218 -7.22 -3.60 8.77
CA GLU A 218 -6.20 -4.64 8.68
C GLU A 218 -6.37 -5.72 9.77
N ASP A 219 -6.75 -5.33 11.00
CA ASP A 219 -6.91 -6.19 12.17
C ASP A 219 -8.26 -6.92 12.20
N PHE A 220 -9.37 -6.26 11.86
CA PHE A 220 -10.73 -6.79 12.07
C PHE A 220 -11.52 -7.03 10.78
N ILE A 221 -11.40 -6.18 9.75
CA ILE A 221 -12.24 -6.28 8.54
C ILE A 221 -11.62 -7.25 7.51
N LEU A 222 -10.40 -6.97 7.04
CA LEU A 222 -9.72 -7.74 5.99
C LEU A 222 -9.59 -9.25 6.33
N PRO A 223 -9.30 -9.67 7.58
CA PRO A 223 -9.24 -11.08 7.93
C PRO A 223 -10.58 -11.82 7.82
N THR A 224 -11.71 -11.12 7.71
CA THR A 224 -13.04 -11.73 7.52
C THR A 224 -13.35 -12.04 6.06
N LYS A 225 -12.59 -11.50 5.10
CA LYS A 225 -12.69 -11.82 3.66
C LYS A 225 -12.61 -13.33 3.38
N LYS A 226 -11.90 -14.09 4.22
CA LYS A 226 -11.78 -15.56 4.15
C LYS A 226 -13.09 -16.32 4.43
N TYR A 227 -14.12 -15.66 4.97
CA TYR A 227 -15.44 -16.24 5.24
C TYR A 227 -16.46 -15.94 4.13
N ALA A 228 -16.03 -15.31 3.03
CA ALA A 228 -16.91 -14.95 1.92
C ALA A 228 -17.06 -16.11 0.92
N ASP A 229 -18.31 -16.41 0.56
CA ASP A 229 -18.63 -17.30 -0.55
C ASP A 229 -18.37 -16.63 -1.91
N ILE A 230 -18.52 -15.29 -1.96
CA ILE A 230 -18.33 -14.46 -3.15
C ILE A 230 -17.51 -13.21 -2.79
N ILE A 231 -16.51 -12.89 -3.60
CA ILE A 231 -15.75 -11.63 -3.51
C ILE A 231 -16.07 -10.78 -4.74
N ILE A 232 -16.57 -9.55 -4.53
CA ILE A 232 -16.85 -8.59 -5.62
C ILE A 232 -15.69 -7.59 -5.69
N PRO A 233 -14.78 -7.68 -6.68
CA PRO A 233 -13.77 -6.65 -6.91
C PRO A 233 -14.43 -5.37 -7.45
N ARG A 234 -13.92 -4.20 -7.03
CA ARG A 234 -14.32 -2.82 -7.40
C ARG A 234 -15.72 -2.37 -6.92
N GLY A 235 -16.52 -3.28 -6.37
CA GLY A 235 -17.82 -2.97 -5.77
C GLY A 235 -18.87 -2.58 -6.80
N GLY A 236 -19.37 -1.34 -6.74
CA GLY A 236 -20.40 -0.84 -7.65
C GLY A 236 -19.97 -0.79 -9.12
N ASP A 237 -18.68 -0.76 -9.40
CA ASP A 237 -18.11 -0.72 -10.77
C ASP A 237 -18.02 -2.13 -11.42
N ASN A 238 -18.98 -3.01 -11.10
CA ASN A 238 -18.96 -4.44 -11.45
C ASN A 238 -20.38 -5.00 -11.66
N ASP A 239 -21.07 -4.46 -12.66
CA ASP A 239 -22.46 -4.83 -13.00
C ASP A 239 -22.63 -6.34 -13.21
N VAL A 240 -21.66 -7.02 -13.83
CA VAL A 240 -21.70 -8.47 -14.09
C VAL A 240 -21.82 -9.29 -12.80
N ALA A 241 -21.09 -8.91 -11.74
CA ALA A 241 -21.22 -9.58 -10.45
C ALA A 241 -22.57 -9.30 -9.78
N ILE A 242 -23.06 -8.07 -9.90
CA ILE A 242 -24.35 -7.62 -9.35
C ILE A 242 -25.51 -8.35 -10.04
N ASP A 243 -25.50 -8.44 -11.37
CA ASP A 243 -26.48 -9.17 -12.18
C ASP A 243 -26.55 -10.65 -11.80
N LEU A 244 -25.39 -11.31 -11.60
CA LEU A 244 -25.34 -12.71 -11.16
C LEU A 244 -25.98 -12.92 -9.79
N ILE A 245 -25.73 -12.00 -8.84
CA ILE A 245 -26.34 -12.02 -7.50
C ILE A 245 -27.85 -11.77 -7.59
N VAL A 246 -28.28 -10.80 -8.39
CA VAL A 246 -29.69 -10.51 -8.65
C VAL A 246 -30.40 -11.73 -9.25
N GLN A 247 -29.82 -12.41 -10.24
CA GLN A 247 -30.42 -13.63 -10.81
C GLN A 247 -30.48 -14.79 -9.80
N HIS A 248 -29.49 -14.93 -8.91
CA HIS A 248 -29.56 -15.88 -7.81
C HIS A 248 -30.73 -15.56 -6.87
N ILE A 249 -30.90 -14.27 -6.49
CA ILE A 249 -32.00 -13.83 -5.63
C ILE A 249 -33.36 -14.04 -6.32
N ARG A 250 -33.51 -13.70 -7.60
CA ARG A 250 -34.73 -13.99 -8.38
C ARG A 250 -35.07 -15.49 -8.39
N THR A 251 -34.05 -16.34 -8.46
CA THR A 251 -34.23 -17.81 -8.37
C THR A 251 -34.71 -18.24 -6.99
N LYS A 252 -34.19 -17.66 -5.90
CA LYS A 252 -34.67 -17.90 -4.52
C LYS A 252 -36.10 -17.38 -4.28
N LEU A 253 -36.44 -16.24 -4.89
CA LEU A 253 -37.78 -15.63 -4.86
C LEU A 253 -38.82 -16.35 -5.75
N GLY A 254 -38.48 -17.49 -6.37
CA GLY A 254 -39.36 -18.31 -7.21
C GLY A 254 -39.60 -17.79 -8.64
N GLN A 255 -38.94 -16.70 -9.05
CA GLN A 255 -39.30 -15.94 -10.26
C GLN A 255 -38.86 -16.56 -11.59
N HIS A 256 -38.25 -17.75 -11.59
CA HIS A 256 -37.71 -18.42 -12.80
C HIS A 256 -38.41 -19.76 -13.17
N ASP A 257 -39.34 -20.27 -12.36
CA ASP A 257 -39.79 -21.67 -12.49
C ASP A 257 -40.81 -21.96 -13.60
N LEU A 258 -41.27 -20.95 -14.37
CA LEU A 258 -42.18 -21.15 -15.51
C LEU A 258 -41.65 -22.15 -16.55
N CYS A 259 -40.33 -22.22 -16.77
CA CYS A 259 -39.73 -23.15 -17.73
C CYS A 259 -39.81 -24.63 -17.29
N LYS A 260 -40.04 -24.90 -15.99
CA LYS A 260 -40.29 -26.26 -15.47
C LYS A 260 -41.74 -26.69 -15.69
N VAL A 261 -42.67 -25.72 -15.75
CA VAL A 261 -44.11 -25.94 -15.96
C VAL A 261 -44.45 -26.01 -17.45
N HIS A 262 -43.78 -25.19 -18.28
CA HIS A 262 -44.02 -25.10 -19.71
C HIS A 262 -42.78 -25.55 -20.51
N PRO A 263 -42.69 -26.82 -20.94
CA PRO A 263 -41.53 -27.35 -21.69
C PRO A 263 -41.39 -26.76 -23.12
N ASN A 264 -42.34 -25.94 -23.54
CA ASN A 264 -42.33 -25.15 -24.77
C ASN A 264 -41.88 -23.68 -24.55
N LEU A 265 -41.55 -23.28 -23.32
CA LEU A 265 -41.06 -21.94 -22.98
C LEU A 265 -39.52 -21.91 -22.97
N TYR A 266 -38.95 -20.98 -23.72
CA TYR A 266 -37.50 -20.78 -23.82
C TYR A 266 -37.16 -19.34 -23.40
N VAL A 267 -36.38 -19.17 -22.34
CA VAL A 267 -35.91 -17.86 -21.86
C VAL A 267 -34.55 -17.54 -22.47
N ILE A 268 -34.51 -16.52 -23.33
CA ILE A 268 -33.30 -16.09 -24.05
C ILE A 268 -33.13 -14.58 -23.85
N GLN A 269 -31.93 -14.16 -23.44
CA GLN A 269 -31.72 -12.84 -22.83
C GLN A 269 -31.61 -11.68 -23.82
N THR A 270 -31.45 -11.92 -25.13
CA THR A 270 -31.34 -10.85 -26.13
C THR A 270 -32.38 -11.00 -27.24
N THR A 271 -32.98 -9.87 -27.64
CA THR A 271 -34.00 -9.80 -28.71
C THR A 271 -33.52 -10.41 -30.03
N TYR A 272 -32.22 -10.32 -30.31
CA TYR A 272 -31.60 -10.89 -31.51
C TYR A 272 -31.55 -12.42 -31.45
N GLN A 273 -31.05 -13.00 -30.34
CA GLN A 273 -31.02 -14.46 -30.15
C GLN A 273 -32.42 -15.07 -29.99
N VAL A 274 -33.39 -14.35 -29.41
CA VAL A 274 -34.81 -14.77 -29.40
C VAL A 274 -35.33 -14.98 -30.82
N VAL A 275 -35.00 -14.06 -31.74
CA VAL A 275 -35.40 -14.16 -33.15
C VAL A 275 -34.63 -15.27 -33.89
N GLU A 276 -33.32 -15.41 -33.70
CA GLU A 276 -32.54 -16.50 -34.31
C GLU A 276 -33.01 -17.89 -33.83
N HIS A 277 -33.26 -18.05 -32.54
CA HIS A 277 -33.81 -19.29 -31.98
C HIS A 277 -35.23 -19.57 -32.50
N GLY A 278 -36.10 -18.56 -32.57
CA GLY A 278 -37.43 -18.67 -33.17
C GLY A 278 -37.40 -19.07 -34.66
N LEU A 279 -36.41 -18.59 -35.41
CA LEU A 279 -36.16 -19.02 -36.80
C LEU A 279 -35.61 -20.46 -36.87
N GLY A 280 -34.84 -20.91 -35.88
CA GLY A 280 -34.31 -22.28 -35.79
C GLY A 280 -35.39 -23.36 -35.65
N HIS A 281 -36.58 -23.01 -35.12
CA HIS A 281 -37.74 -23.90 -35.06
C HIS A 281 -38.56 -23.96 -36.38
N LEU A 282 -38.19 -23.20 -37.42
CA LEU A 282 -38.86 -23.24 -38.71
C LEU A 282 -38.21 -24.23 -39.69
N PRO A 283 -38.98 -24.85 -40.60
CA PRO A 283 -38.44 -25.81 -41.55
C PRO A 283 -37.44 -25.14 -42.51
N PHE A 284 -36.18 -25.59 -42.44
CA PHE A 284 -35.10 -25.23 -43.35
C PHE A 284 -34.80 -26.37 -44.33
N LYS A 285 -33.94 -26.11 -45.31
CA LYS A 285 -33.32 -27.12 -46.17
C LYS A 285 -31.82 -26.88 -46.23
N GLU A 286 -31.03 -27.96 -46.22
CA GLU A 286 -29.60 -27.86 -46.48
C GLU A 286 -29.34 -27.28 -47.88
N LYS A 287 -28.31 -26.45 -47.98
CA LYS A 287 -27.92 -25.78 -49.20
C LYS A 287 -26.41 -25.59 -49.25
N GLN A 288 -25.77 -26.27 -50.20
CA GLN A 288 -24.37 -26.04 -50.50
C GLN A 288 -24.21 -24.73 -51.29
N VAL A 289 -23.26 -23.91 -50.87
CA VAL A 289 -22.86 -22.66 -51.52
C VAL A 289 -21.36 -22.73 -51.78
N ILE A 290 -20.95 -22.46 -53.00
CA ILE A 290 -19.53 -22.36 -53.35
C ILE A 290 -19.07 -20.94 -53.01
N THR A 291 -18.04 -20.80 -52.16
CA THR A 291 -17.46 -19.51 -51.81
C THR A 291 -16.76 -18.87 -53.03
N PRO A 292 -16.47 -17.55 -52.99
CA PRO A 292 -15.63 -16.91 -54.01
C PRO A 292 -14.22 -17.52 -54.16
N THR A 293 -13.76 -18.30 -53.18
CA THR A 293 -12.49 -19.04 -53.20
C THR A 293 -12.62 -20.48 -53.75
N GLY A 294 -13.80 -20.86 -54.26
CA GLY A 294 -14.06 -22.20 -54.82
C GLY A 294 -14.37 -23.29 -53.78
N SER A 295 -14.48 -22.94 -52.50
CA SER A 295 -14.72 -23.90 -51.41
C SER A 295 -16.22 -24.19 -51.27
N VAL A 296 -16.62 -25.47 -51.17
CA VAL A 296 -18.04 -25.83 -50.95
C VAL A 296 -18.36 -25.75 -49.46
N TYR A 297 -19.37 -24.94 -49.09
CA TYR A 297 -19.85 -24.79 -47.73
C TYR A 297 -21.32 -25.23 -47.62
N THR A 298 -21.63 -26.19 -46.76
CA THR A 298 -23.01 -26.60 -46.47
C THR A 298 -23.62 -25.66 -45.43
N GLY A 299 -24.50 -24.76 -45.88
CA GLY A 299 -25.35 -23.96 -45.01
C GLY A 299 -26.80 -24.46 -45.03
N VAL A 300 -27.70 -23.67 -44.45
CA VAL A 300 -29.16 -23.89 -44.50
C VAL A 300 -29.87 -22.71 -45.17
N GLU A 301 -30.88 -22.99 -45.98
CA GLU A 301 -31.82 -22.01 -46.53
C GLU A 301 -33.20 -22.27 -45.91
N PHE A 302 -33.75 -21.26 -45.22
CA PHE A 302 -35.09 -21.33 -44.65
C PHE A 302 -36.15 -21.56 -45.74
N SER A 303 -37.23 -22.28 -45.42
CA SER A 303 -38.30 -22.51 -46.38
C SER A 303 -38.88 -21.21 -46.93
N LYS A 304 -38.92 -21.13 -48.27
CA LYS A 304 -39.58 -20.02 -48.97
C LYS A 304 -41.02 -19.91 -48.49
N ARG A 305 -41.49 -18.67 -48.27
CA ARG A 305 -42.75 -18.27 -47.60
C ARG A 305 -42.69 -18.04 -46.08
N LEU A 306 -41.60 -17.47 -45.55
CA LEU A 306 -41.61 -16.89 -44.18
C LEU A 306 -42.44 -15.59 -44.09
N CYS A 307 -42.94 -15.28 -42.89
CA CYS A 307 -43.59 -14.03 -42.53
C CYS A 307 -43.26 -13.65 -41.08
N GLY A 308 -42.94 -12.38 -40.83
CA GLY A 308 -43.11 -11.80 -39.50
C GLY A 308 -44.53 -11.27 -39.32
N ILE A 309 -45.03 -11.27 -38.08
CA ILE A 309 -46.16 -10.46 -37.64
C ILE A 309 -45.69 -9.67 -36.43
N SER A 310 -45.68 -8.35 -36.53
CA SER A 310 -45.43 -7.46 -35.39
C SER A 310 -46.74 -7.14 -34.69
N VAL A 311 -46.78 -7.28 -33.37
CA VAL A 311 -47.74 -6.50 -32.58
C VAL A 311 -47.31 -5.03 -32.65
N ILE A 312 -48.25 -4.10 -32.83
CA ILE A 312 -47.99 -2.66 -32.93
C ILE A 312 -47.74 -2.08 -31.53
N ARG A 313 -46.81 -1.13 -31.41
CA ARG A 313 -46.22 -0.54 -30.18
C ARG A 313 -45.17 -1.40 -29.46
N SER A 314 -45.29 -2.73 -29.46
CA SER A 314 -44.38 -3.63 -28.75
C SER A 314 -43.42 -4.37 -29.70
N GLY A 315 -43.97 -5.24 -30.55
CA GLY A 315 -43.24 -6.09 -31.50
C GLY A 315 -42.35 -5.36 -32.50
N GLU A 316 -42.61 -4.07 -32.73
CA GLU A 316 -41.93 -3.26 -33.73
C GLU A 316 -40.42 -3.10 -33.42
N SER A 317 -40.05 -3.21 -32.15
CA SER A 317 -38.67 -3.27 -31.67
C SER A 317 -37.89 -4.51 -32.18
N MET A 318 -38.58 -5.62 -32.43
CA MET A 318 -37.99 -6.88 -32.89
C MET A 318 -37.86 -6.96 -34.42
N GLU A 319 -38.51 -6.07 -35.17
CA GLU A 319 -38.46 -6.08 -36.65
C GLU A 319 -37.04 -5.98 -37.20
N ASN A 320 -36.17 -5.17 -36.56
CA ASN A 320 -34.81 -4.96 -37.03
C ASN A 320 -33.96 -6.23 -36.92
N ALA A 321 -34.11 -7.01 -35.83
CA ALA A 321 -33.46 -8.31 -35.69
C ALA A 321 -33.95 -9.29 -36.77
N LEU A 322 -35.27 -9.37 -36.98
CA LEU A 322 -35.86 -10.26 -37.99
C LEU A 322 -35.45 -9.88 -39.43
N ARG A 323 -35.31 -8.59 -39.73
CA ARG A 323 -34.84 -8.08 -41.03
C ARG A 323 -33.34 -8.30 -41.25
N ALA A 324 -32.53 -8.31 -40.19
CA ALA A 324 -31.12 -8.68 -40.25
C ALA A 324 -30.93 -10.18 -40.54
N CYS A 325 -31.65 -11.04 -39.81
CA CYS A 325 -31.60 -12.49 -39.98
C CYS A 325 -32.21 -12.94 -41.34
N CYS A 326 -33.34 -12.35 -41.73
CA CYS A 326 -34.11 -12.72 -42.91
C CYS A 326 -34.29 -11.53 -43.88
N LYS A 327 -33.24 -11.23 -44.65
CA LYS A 327 -33.27 -10.16 -45.67
C LYS A 327 -34.45 -10.34 -46.64
N GLY A 328 -35.31 -9.32 -46.72
CA GLY A 328 -36.49 -9.31 -47.62
C GLY A 328 -37.75 -9.99 -47.08
N ILE A 329 -37.80 -10.37 -45.79
CA ILE A 329 -39.00 -10.93 -45.17
C ILE A 329 -40.18 -9.94 -45.18
N LYS A 330 -41.39 -10.43 -45.49
CA LYS A 330 -42.63 -9.67 -45.28
C LYS A 330 -42.93 -9.61 -43.79
N ILE A 331 -43.25 -8.44 -43.26
CA ILE A 331 -43.75 -8.27 -41.90
C ILE A 331 -45.16 -7.67 -42.00
N GLY A 332 -46.16 -8.44 -41.52
CA GLY A 332 -47.50 -7.93 -41.27
C GLY A 332 -47.58 -7.26 -39.90
N LYS A 333 -48.64 -6.48 -39.65
CA LYS A 333 -48.85 -5.85 -38.34
C LYS A 333 -50.24 -6.14 -37.78
N ILE A 334 -50.33 -6.32 -36.46
CA ILE A 334 -51.59 -6.46 -35.72
C ILE A 334 -51.58 -5.46 -34.56
N LEU A 335 -52.69 -4.77 -34.34
CA LEU A 335 -52.96 -4.00 -33.13
C LEU A 335 -54.16 -4.65 -32.43
N ILE A 336 -53.92 -5.15 -31.23
CA ILE A 336 -54.97 -5.62 -30.32
C ILE A 336 -55.34 -4.44 -29.42
N HIS A 337 -56.62 -4.10 -29.33
CA HIS A 337 -57.12 -3.02 -28.48
C HIS A 337 -58.34 -3.49 -27.67
N ARG A 338 -58.27 -3.40 -26.34
CA ARG A 338 -59.37 -3.79 -25.43
C ARG A 338 -60.32 -2.60 -25.26
N GLU A 339 -61.59 -2.76 -25.64
CA GLU A 339 -62.60 -1.69 -25.64
C GLU A 339 -63.44 -1.74 -24.36
N GLY A 340 -62.93 -1.09 -23.31
CA GLY A 340 -63.55 -1.00 -21.99
C GLY A 340 -63.46 -2.29 -21.16
N ASP A 341 -64.06 -2.26 -19.97
CA ASP A 341 -63.98 -3.33 -18.96
C ASP A 341 -64.73 -4.62 -19.37
N ASN A 342 -65.55 -4.55 -20.43
CA ASN A 342 -66.37 -5.64 -20.96
C ASN A 342 -65.57 -6.70 -21.75
N GLY A 343 -64.24 -6.68 -21.67
CA GLY A 343 -63.34 -7.70 -22.23
C GLY A 343 -63.22 -7.76 -23.76
N LYS A 344 -64.08 -7.08 -24.52
CA LYS A 344 -64.07 -7.09 -26.00
C LYS A 344 -62.74 -6.59 -26.57
N GLN A 345 -62.20 -7.33 -27.54
CA GLN A 345 -61.00 -6.98 -28.28
C GLN A 345 -61.33 -6.55 -29.71
N LEU A 346 -60.85 -5.38 -30.11
CA LEU A 346 -60.76 -4.92 -31.48
C LEU A 346 -59.37 -5.28 -32.04
N ILE A 347 -59.34 -6.23 -32.98
CA ILE A 347 -58.10 -6.66 -33.64
C ILE A 347 -58.01 -6.00 -35.01
N TYR A 348 -57.21 -4.95 -35.11
CA TYR A 348 -56.88 -4.31 -36.39
C TYR A 348 -55.67 -5.01 -37.00
N HIS A 349 -55.76 -5.45 -38.26
CA HIS A 349 -54.68 -6.22 -38.89
C HIS A 349 -54.33 -5.75 -40.32
N ASN A 350 -53.03 -5.65 -40.61
CA ASN A 350 -52.48 -5.45 -41.94
C ASN A 350 -51.54 -6.62 -42.26
N LEU A 351 -52.10 -7.71 -42.77
CA LEU A 351 -51.42 -8.98 -43.00
C LEU A 351 -51.26 -9.26 -44.50
N PRO A 352 -50.18 -9.93 -44.93
CA PRO A 352 -50.04 -10.35 -46.33
C PRO A 352 -51.22 -11.24 -46.75
N LYS A 353 -51.83 -10.96 -47.91
CA LYS A 353 -52.98 -11.73 -48.43
C LYS A 353 -52.70 -13.23 -48.62
N ASP A 354 -51.43 -13.62 -48.67
CA ASP A 354 -50.96 -15.00 -48.79
C ASP A 354 -50.59 -15.67 -47.45
N ILE A 355 -50.89 -15.06 -46.29
CA ILE A 355 -50.42 -15.49 -44.96
C ILE A 355 -50.80 -16.92 -44.56
N ALA A 356 -51.98 -17.41 -44.93
CA ALA A 356 -52.40 -18.80 -44.64
C ALA A 356 -51.51 -19.88 -45.32
N ASN A 357 -50.64 -19.46 -46.23
CA ASN A 357 -49.66 -20.31 -46.91
C ASN A 357 -48.21 -20.04 -46.46
N ARG A 358 -48.01 -19.34 -45.34
CA ARG A 358 -46.70 -18.91 -44.80
C ARG A 358 -46.40 -19.52 -43.43
N HIS A 359 -45.11 -19.70 -43.13
CA HIS A 359 -44.65 -19.88 -41.76
C HIS A 359 -44.56 -18.51 -41.09
N VAL A 360 -44.99 -18.42 -39.83
CA VAL A 360 -45.20 -17.16 -39.11
C VAL A 360 -44.33 -17.10 -37.87
N LEU A 361 -43.55 -16.03 -37.71
CA LEU A 361 -43.06 -15.57 -36.40
C LEU A 361 -44.00 -14.44 -35.93
N LEU A 362 -44.66 -14.63 -34.79
CA LEU A 362 -45.28 -13.54 -34.05
C LEU A 362 -44.20 -12.86 -33.19
N LEU A 363 -44.15 -11.53 -33.23
CA LEU A 363 -43.19 -10.72 -32.51
C LEU A 363 -43.92 -9.87 -31.46
N ASP A 364 -43.67 -10.14 -30.19
CA ASP A 364 -43.98 -9.25 -29.08
C ASP A 364 -42.96 -9.43 -27.94
N PRO A 365 -42.24 -8.37 -27.50
CA PRO A 365 -41.37 -8.41 -26.33
C PRO A 365 -42.09 -8.29 -24.97
N ILE A 366 -43.41 -8.02 -24.93
CA ILE A 366 -44.18 -7.79 -23.70
C ILE A 366 -45.49 -8.59 -23.75
N LEU A 367 -45.48 -9.79 -23.19
CA LEU A 367 -46.69 -10.59 -22.96
C LEU A 367 -47.52 -10.02 -21.79
N GLY A 368 -48.81 -9.81 -22.04
CA GLY A 368 -49.78 -9.31 -21.07
C GLY A 368 -50.37 -10.38 -20.13
N THR A 369 -51.35 -9.99 -19.35
CA THR A 369 -52.02 -10.82 -18.32
C THR A 369 -52.73 -12.06 -18.88
N VAL A 370 -52.80 -13.11 -18.06
CA VAL A 370 -53.09 -14.50 -18.46
C VAL A 370 -54.58 -14.79 -18.76
N ASP A 371 -55.09 -14.26 -19.86
CA ASP A 371 -56.37 -14.68 -20.48
C ASP A 371 -56.21 -15.18 -21.94
N GLU A 372 -55.12 -14.80 -22.64
CA GLU A 372 -55.14 -14.71 -24.11
C GLU A 372 -54.60 -15.95 -24.89
N VAL A 373 -54.20 -17.04 -24.21
CA VAL A 373 -53.37 -18.11 -24.84
C VAL A 373 -53.89 -19.55 -24.62
N VAL A 374 -54.87 -19.78 -23.74
CA VAL A 374 -55.17 -21.14 -23.23
C VAL A 374 -55.84 -22.08 -24.25
N ASP A 375 -56.64 -21.56 -25.18
CA ASP A 375 -57.67 -22.34 -25.92
C ASP A 375 -57.19 -23.05 -27.22
N ALA A 376 -55.88 -23.15 -27.46
CA ALA A 376 -55.35 -23.45 -28.80
C ALA A 376 -54.54 -24.77 -28.98
N ALA A 377 -54.26 -25.54 -27.92
CA ALA A 377 -53.27 -26.63 -28.00
C ALA A 377 -53.61 -27.93 -27.23
N ALA A 378 -54.27 -28.88 -27.92
CA ALA A 378 -54.33 -30.29 -27.54
C ALA A 378 -53.66 -31.16 -28.62
N GLY A 379 -52.56 -31.89 -28.31
CA GLY A 379 -51.75 -32.48 -29.40
C GLY A 379 -50.53 -33.38 -29.12
N VAL A 380 -50.37 -33.97 -27.93
CA VAL A 380 -49.81 -35.35 -27.73
C VAL A 380 -48.41 -35.75 -28.34
N HIS A 381 -47.38 -35.78 -27.46
CA HIS A 381 -46.30 -36.81 -27.30
C HIS A 381 -44.95 -36.87 -28.11
N TYR A 382 -43.84 -36.92 -27.32
CA TYR A 382 -42.63 -37.81 -27.34
C TYR A 382 -41.74 -37.92 -28.63
N SER A 383 -40.43 -38.30 -28.66
CA SER A 383 -39.32 -38.70 -27.72
C SER A 383 -38.03 -38.95 -28.57
N ALA A 384 -36.76 -39.12 -28.13
CA ALA A 384 -35.90 -38.82 -26.94
C ALA A 384 -34.43 -39.31 -27.25
N LEU A 385 -33.50 -39.36 -26.26
CA LEU A 385 -32.16 -40.05 -26.27
C LEU A 385 -31.02 -39.42 -27.12
N ARG A 386 -29.68 -39.59 -26.89
CA ARG A 386 -28.81 -39.85 -25.69
C ARG A 386 -27.27 -39.77 -26.06
N LEU A 387 -26.39 -39.22 -25.19
CA LEU A 387 -24.90 -39.41 -25.01
C LEU A 387 -23.96 -39.45 -26.28
N GLU A 388 -22.66 -39.85 -26.38
CA GLU A 388 -21.52 -40.42 -25.57
C GLU A 388 -20.21 -40.32 -26.45
N GLU A 389 -18.90 -40.28 -26.07
CA GLU A 389 -18.08 -39.54 -25.06
C GLU A 389 -16.53 -39.53 -25.44
N LEU A 390 -15.70 -38.59 -24.91
CA LEU A 390 -14.18 -38.57 -24.82
C LEU A 390 -13.34 -38.46 -26.16
N ASN A 391 -11.98 -38.29 -26.25
CA ASN A 391 -10.82 -38.39 -25.30
C ASN A 391 -9.54 -37.54 -25.73
N MET A 392 -8.36 -37.71 -25.07
CA MET A 392 -7.14 -36.84 -25.09
C MET A 392 -5.84 -37.35 -25.81
N ASN A 393 -4.80 -36.47 -25.88
CA ASN A 393 -3.30 -36.65 -25.96
C ASN A 393 -2.61 -35.87 -27.13
N GLY A 394 -1.34 -35.39 -27.09
CA GLY A 394 -0.37 -35.17 -25.99
C GLY A 394 1.13 -35.50 -26.31
N SER A 395 2.06 -34.53 -26.37
CA SER A 395 3.55 -34.74 -26.44
C SER A 395 4.41 -33.45 -26.24
N SER A 396 5.72 -33.58 -25.91
CA SER A 396 6.70 -32.48 -25.64
C SER A 396 7.74 -32.24 -26.79
N VAL A 397 8.87 -31.51 -26.68
CA VAL A 397 10.17 -31.76 -25.95
C VAL A 397 10.94 -30.42 -25.69
N SER A 398 12.22 -30.42 -25.25
CA SER A 398 13.05 -29.34 -24.65
C SER A 398 14.28 -28.82 -25.45
N GLY A 399 14.98 -27.80 -24.94
CA GLY A 399 16.38 -27.43 -25.28
C GLY A 399 17.01 -26.39 -24.32
N GLU A 400 18.30 -26.54 -23.98
CA GLU A 400 19.10 -25.68 -23.08
C GLU A 400 20.49 -25.38 -23.67
N GLU A 401 21.17 -24.29 -23.24
CA GLU A 401 22.65 -24.22 -23.22
C GLU A 401 23.17 -23.19 -22.19
N GLN A 402 24.49 -23.20 -21.87
CA GLN A 402 25.08 -22.55 -20.69
C GLN A 402 26.43 -21.81 -20.96
N PRO A 403 27.02 -21.05 -19.99
CA PRO A 403 27.87 -19.88 -20.28
C PRO A 403 29.40 -20.14 -20.27
N THR A 404 30.15 -19.09 -20.66
CA THR A 404 31.63 -19.02 -20.64
C THR A 404 32.15 -17.86 -19.79
N THR A 405 33.36 -18.01 -19.22
CA THR A 405 34.03 -17.01 -18.37
C THR A 405 35.44 -16.68 -18.85
N SER A 406 35.92 -15.46 -18.57
CA SER A 406 37.32 -15.10 -18.19
C SER A 406 37.60 -13.60 -18.37
N GLY A 407 38.60 -13.07 -17.63
CA GLY A 407 39.08 -11.69 -17.77
C GLY A 407 39.36 -11.02 -16.41
N VAL A 408 40.61 -10.63 -16.16
CA VAL A 408 41.03 -9.79 -15.03
C VAL A 408 42.11 -8.84 -15.51
N GLU A 409 41.85 -7.53 -15.41
CA GLU A 409 42.84 -6.47 -15.66
C GLU A 409 42.86 -5.48 -14.47
N ASN A 410 43.99 -4.80 -14.26
CA ASN A 410 44.15 -3.79 -13.21
C ASN A 410 44.04 -2.38 -13.78
N GLY A 411 43.03 -1.61 -13.40
CA GLY A 411 42.98 -0.17 -13.73
C GLY A 411 41.64 0.49 -13.42
N HIS A 412 41.58 1.22 -12.30
CA HIS A 412 40.37 1.83 -11.72
C HIS A 412 39.29 0.82 -11.31
N GLN A 413 38.75 0.99 -10.10
CA GLN A 413 37.63 0.18 -9.63
C GLN A 413 36.33 0.79 -10.16
N GLU A 414 35.53 0.01 -10.90
CA GLU A 414 34.20 0.48 -11.35
C GLU A 414 33.34 0.91 -10.14
N PRO A 415 32.59 2.01 -10.24
CA PRO A 415 31.79 2.52 -9.14
C PRO A 415 30.63 1.57 -8.82
N PHE A 416 30.32 1.40 -7.54
CA PHE A 416 29.24 0.52 -7.09
C PHE A 416 27.88 1.21 -7.28
N VAL A 417 27.14 0.79 -8.31
CA VAL A 417 25.84 1.36 -8.70
C VAL A 417 24.71 0.68 -7.94
N ILE A 418 23.91 1.49 -7.23
CA ILE A 418 22.73 1.07 -6.48
C ILE A 418 21.50 1.74 -7.11
N GLY A 419 20.63 0.95 -7.72
CA GLY A 419 19.33 1.44 -8.19
C GLY A 419 18.29 1.41 -7.08
N VAL A 420 17.49 2.47 -6.96
CA VAL A 420 16.40 2.60 -5.97
C VAL A 420 15.09 2.92 -6.69
N ALA A 421 14.20 1.94 -6.77
CA ALA A 421 12.90 2.01 -7.45
C ALA A 421 11.71 1.94 -6.47
N GLY A 422 10.50 2.11 -7.00
CA GLY A 422 9.24 2.08 -6.23
C GLY A 422 8.33 3.26 -6.55
N GLY A 423 7.06 3.15 -6.16
CA GLY A 423 6.01 4.11 -6.56
C GLY A 423 6.24 5.56 -6.12
N ALA A 424 5.54 6.49 -6.76
CA ALA A 424 5.46 7.88 -6.30
C ALA A 424 5.04 7.93 -4.81
N SER A 425 5.72 8.78 -4.03
CA SER A 425 5.52 8.93 -2.58
C SER A 425 5.77 7.67 -1.71
N SER A 426 6.44 6.62 -2.21
CA SER A 426 6.77 5.44 -1.38
C SER A 426 7.81 5.73 -0.28
N GLY A 427 8.70 6.68 -0.51
CA GLY A 427 9.79 7.05 0.42
C GLY A 427 11.20 6.81 -0.12
N LYS A 428 11.37 6.40 -1.39
CA LYS A 428 12.68 6.25 -2.07
C LYS A 428 13.70 7.34 -1.74
N SER A 429 13.34 8.60 -1.98
CA SER A 429 14.22 9.76 -1.81
C SER A 429 14.54 10.00 -0.33
N THR A 430 13.65 9.63 0.59
CA THR A 430 13.89 9.61 2.05
C THR A 430 14.92 8.53 2.42
N VAL A 431 14.76 7.31 1.90
CA VAL A 431 15.73 6.20 2.08
C VAL A 431 17.10 6.61 1.56
N CYS A 432 17.18 7.15 0.34
CA CYS A 432 18.44 7.62 -0.24
C CYS A 432 19.09 8.74 0.59
N LYS A 433 18.29 9.70 1.08
CA LYS A 433 18.79 10.73 1.98
C LYS A 433 19.33 10.14 3.29
N MET A 434 18.60 9.23 3.94
CA MET A 434 19.05 8.60 5.19
C MET A 434 20.35 7.81 4.99
N ILE A 435 20.51 7.13 3.85
CA ILE A 435 21.77 6.47 3.47
C ILE A 435 22.92 7.48 3.37
N ILE A 436 22.72 8.62 2.70
CA ILE A 436 23.74 9.69 2.60
C ILE A 436 24.06 10.30 3.98
N ASP A 437 23.04 10.70 4.74
CA ASP A 437 23.17 11.39 6.03
C ASP A 437 23.88 10.51 7.09
N GLN A 438 23.77 9.18 6.97
CA GLN A 438 24.53 8.20 7.75
C GLN A 438 25.95 7.93 7.22
N LEU A 439 26.16 7.90 5.90
CA LEU A 439 27.47 7.62 5.30
C LEU A 439 28.43 8.80 5.43
N ARG A 440 27.93 10.03 5.22
CA ARG A 440 28.69 11.31 5.27
C ARG A 440 29.95 11.36 4.40
N ASP A 441 30.03 10.50 3.38
CA ASP A 441 31.18 10.35 2.50
C ASP A 441 30.91 11.03 1.15
N GLN A 442 31.84 11.89 0.71
CA GLN A 442 31.71 12.64 -0.55
C GLN A 442 31.89 11.76 -1.80
N ARG A 443 32.32 10.50 -1.64
CA ARG A 443 32.46 9.49 -2.70
C ARG A 443 31.14 8.78 -3.02
N VAL A 444 30.03 9.21 -2.42
CA VAL A 444 28.67 8.72 -2.66
C VAL A 444 27.86 9.81 -3.34
N VAL A 445 27.33 9.57 -4.55
CA VAL A 445 26.50 10.54 -5.28
C VAL A 445 25.14 9.98 -5.64
N VAL A 446 24.09 10.80 -5.52
CA VAL A 446 22.76 10.50 -6.05
C VAL A 446 22.59 11.07 -7.46
N VAL A 447 22.02 10.25 -8.34
CA VAL A 447 21.44 10.62 -9.63
C VAL A 447 19.95 10.34 -9.55
N THR A 448 19.11 11.34 -9.86
CA THR A 448 17.65 11.18 -9.87
C THR A 448 17.14 11.04 -11.29
N GLN A 449 16.25 10.08 -11.54
CA GLN A 449 15.57 9.92 -12.83
C GLN A 449 14.75 11.17 -13.20
N GLU A 450 14.26 11.90 -12.20
CA GLU A 450 13.57 13.19 -12.34
C GLU A 450 14.40 14.29 -13.04
N SER A 451 15.73 14.15 -13.13
CA SER A 451 16.56 15.04 -13.96
C SER A 451 16.31 14.87 -15.47
N PHE A 452 15.86 13.68 -15.89
CA PHE A 452 15.83 13.23 -17.28
C PHE A 452 14.43 13.26 -17.91
N TYR A 453 13.49 14.04 -17.37
CA TYR A 453 12.22 14.30 -18.05
C TYR A 453 12.46 15.04 -19.38
N TYR A 454 11.74 14.65 -20.43
CA TYR A 454 11.63 15.46 -21.64
C TYR A 454 10.98 16.82 -21.32
N GLY A 455 11.46 17.88 -21.96
CA GLY A 455 10.85 19.20 -21.86
C GLY A 455 9.59 19.28 -22.71
N LEU A 456 8.47 19.69 -22.13
CA LEU A 456 7.20 19.79 -22.85
C LEU A 456 7.25 20.85 -23.96
N SER A 457 6.61 20.52 -25.08
CA SER A 457 6.28 21.47 -26.13
C SER A 457 5.28 22.53 -25.64
N ASP A 458 5.17 23.63 -26.37
CA ASP A 458 4.21 24.69 -26.05
C ASP A 458 2.75 24.26 -26.24
N GLU A 459 2.50 23.17 -26.99
CA GLU A 459 1.18 22.54 -27.15
C GLU A 459 0.84 21.66 -25.94
N GLU A 460 1.76 20.80 -25.50
CA GLU A 460 1.60 19.98 -24.29
C GLU A 460 1.48 20.82 -23.02
N LEU A 461 2.12 22.00 -22.98
CA LEU A 461 2.02 22.95 -21.87
C LEU A 461 0.58 23.47 -21.65
N VAL A 462 -0.22 23.60 -22.72
CA VAL A 462 -1.65 23.97 -22.61
C VAL A 462 -2.43 22.86 -21.89
N HIS A 463 -2.02 21.61 -22.06
CA HIS A 463 -2.65 20.40 -21.53
C HIS A 463 -1.83 19.71 -20.44
N VAL A 464 -0.97 20.44 -19.72
CA VAL A 464 -0.02 19.87 -18.73
C VAL A 464 -0.68 19.10 -17.58
N HIS A 465 -1.95 19.37 -17.29
CA HIS A 465 -2.74 18.60 -16.31
C HIS A 465 -3.18 17.21 -16.81
N ASP A 466 -3.14 17.00 -18.13
CA ASP A 466 -3.44 15.75 -18.83
C ASP A 466 -2.19 14.99 -19.28
N TYR A 467 -0.99 15.50 -18.98
CA TYR A 467 0.28 14.83 -19.29
C TYR A 467 0.66 13.80 -18.22
N ASN A 468 1.03 12.58 -18.64
CA ASN A 468 1.37 11.48 -17.73
C ASN A 468 2.88 11.40 -17.43
N PHE A 469 3.33 12.18 -16.44
CA PHE A 469 4.71 12.14 -15.93
C PHE A 469 5.11 10.80 -15.27
N ASP A 470 4.15 9.93 -14.93
CA ASP A 470 4.43 8.61 -14.34
C ASP A 470 4.62 7.52 -15.45
N HIS A 471 4.58 7.87 -16.75
CA HIS A 471 4.77 6.95 -17.91
C HIS A 471 6.26 6.83 -18.36
N PRO A 472 6.72 5.67 -18.89
CA PRO A 472 8.10 5.51 -19.39
C PRO A 472 8.52 6.56 -20.44
N ASP A 473 7.66 6.85 -21.41
CA ASP A 473 7.94 7.78 -22.52
C ASP A 473 8.18 9.23 -22.08
N ALA A 474 7.91 9.59 -20.81
CA ALA A 474 8.21 10.90 -20.26
C ALA A 474 9.72 11.13 -20.01
N PHE A 475 10.55 10.08 -20.08
CA PHE A 475 11.97 10.10 -19.68
C PHE A 475 12.94 9.82 -20.82
N ASP A 476 13.97 10.66 -20.94
CA ASP A 476 15.12 10.47 -21.83
C ASP A 476 16.05 9.36 -21.29
N THR A 477 15.67 8.13 -21.60
CA THR A 477 16.37 6.92 -21.16
C THR A 477 17.73 6.76 -21.86
N GLU A 478 17.88 7.26 -23.09
CA GLU A 478 19.18 7.24 -23.79
C GLU A 478 20.17 8.22 -23.17
N LEU A 479 19.72 9.43 -22.80
CA LEU A 479 20.54 10.38 -22.05
C LEU A 479 20.91 9.85 -20.65
N LEU A 480 19.97 9.21 -19.95
CA LEU A 480 20.25 8.54 -18.67
C LEU A 480 21.32 7.45 -18.81
N LEU A 481 21.18 6.55 -19.80
CA LEU A 481 22.17 5.51 -20.08
C LEU A 481 23.54 6.10 -20.41
N SER A 482 23.59 7.12 -21.28
CA SER A 482 24.82 7.82 -21.66
C SER A 482 25.51 8.49 -20.45
N CYS A 483 24.75 9.13 -19.56
CA CYS A 483 25.30 9.71 -18.33
C CYS A 483 25.82 8.64 -17.36
N MET A 484 25.06 7.56 -17.12
CA MET A 484 25.45 6.50 -16.21
C MET A 484 26.68 5.73 -16.71
N GLU A 485 26.76 5.45 -18.01
CA GLU A 485 27.88 4.70 -18.58
C GLU A 485 29.17 5.53 -18.62
N ASN A 486 29.08 6.85 -18.84
CA ASN A 486 30.23 7.74 -18.72
C ASN A 486 30.71 7.85 -17.26
N LEU A 487 29.81 7.91 -16.28
CA LEU A 487 30.17 7.86 -14.85
C LEU A 487 30.84 6.53 -14.48
N LYS A 488 30.32 5.40 -14.98
CA LYS A 488 30.92 4.06 -14.79
C LYS A 488 32.36 4.00 -15.33
N HIS A 489 32.60 4.60 -16.49
CA HIS A 489 33.93 4.78 -17.09
C HIS A 489 34.79 5.90 -16.45
N GLY A 490 34.44 6.39 -15.26
CA GLY A 490 35.26 7.36 -14.54
C GLY A 490 35.31 8.76 -15.17
N LYS A 491 34.30 9.15 -15.97
CA LYS A 491 34.19 10.49 -16.57
C LYS A 491 33.15 11.32 -15.81
N ALA A 492 33.44 12.60 -15.61
CA ALA A 492 32.44 13.55 -15.12
C ALA A 492 31.36 13.79 -16.18
N VAL A 493 30.10 13.97 -15.76
CA VAL A 493 28.96 14.22 -16.64
C VAL A 493 28.14 15.41 -16.15
N ASP A 494 27.56 16.16 -17.08
CA ASP A 494 26.70 17.30 -16.79
C ASP A 494 25.22 16.84 -16.86
N ILE A 495 24.63 16.57 -15.69
CA ILE A 495 23.27 16.02 -15.58
C ILE A 495 22.24 17.15 -15.77
N PRO A 496 21.21 16.98 -16.63
CA PRO A 496 20.17 17.99 -16.82
C PRO A 496 19.42 18.33 -15.52
N ASN A 497 18.82 19.53 -15.50
CA ASN A 497 18.02 20.02 -14.38
C ASN A 497 16.61 20.38 -14.88
N TYR A 498 15.61 19.59 -14.48
CA TYR A 498 14.23 19.75 -14.94
C TYR A 498 13.42 20.68 -14.03
N ASN A 499 12.84 21.74 -14.60
CA ASN A 499 12.10 22.74 -13.81
C ASN A 499 10.60 22.44 -13.77
N PHE A 500 10.14 21.82 -12.68
CA PHE A 500 8.73 21.51 -12.40
C PHE A 500 7.77 22.71 -12.32
N LYS A 501 8.25 23.96 -12.42
CA LYS A 501 7.40 25.16 -12.55
C LYS A 501 7.15 25.57 -14.01
N THR A 502 8.07 25.24 -14.91
CA THR A 502 8.00 25.60 -16.34
C THR A 502 7.90 24.38 -17.27
N TYR A 503 8.02 23.18 -16.72
CA TYR A 503 7.99 21.88 -17.42
C TYR A 503 8.96 21.80 -18.62
N LYS A 504 10.13 22.44 -18.48
CA LYS A 504 11.22 22.41 -19.46
C LYS A 504 12.55 22.11 -18.76
N SER A 505 13.44 21.40 -19.46
CA SER A 505 14.82 21.19 -19.04
C SER A 505 15.59 22.51 -19.12
N VAL A 506 16.41 22.80 -18.11
CA VAL A 506 17.15 24.07 -17.97
C VAL A 506 18.60 23.87 -18.38
N ALA A 507 19.15 24.81 -19.15
CA ALA A 507 20.55 24.78 -19.62
C ALA A 507 21.61 24.77 -18.50
N SER A 508 21.23 25.06 -17.24
CA SER A 508 22.08 24.92 -16.07
C SER A 508 22.12 23.46 -15.59
N ALA A 509 22.94 22.64 -16.23
CA ALA A 509 23.19 21.26 -15.83
C ALA A 509 23.96 21.18 -14.49
N ARG A 510 23.69 20.15 -13.69
CA ARG A 510 24.46 19.79 -12.50
C ARG A 510 25.62 18.89 -12.90
N LYS A 511 26.83 19.43 -12.85
CA LYS A 511 28.05 18.62 -13.00
C LYS A 511 28.16 17.59 -11.89
N VAL A 512 28.36 16.33 -12.26
CA VAL A 512 28.62 15.20 -11.36
C VAL A 512 29.98 14.61 -11.70
N ASN A 513 30.83 14.51 -10.68
CA ASN A 513 32.15 13.90 -10.79
C ASN A 513 32.06 12.37 -10.58
N PRO A 514 33.04 11.59 -11.08
CA PRO A 514 33.19 10.18 -10.72
C PRO A 514 33.19 10.00 -9.20
N SER A 515 32.53 8.95 -8.72
CA SER A 515 32.26 8.70 -7.31
C SER A 515 32.23 7.18 -7.07
N ASP A 516 32.92 6.68 -6.04
CA ASP A 516 33.03 5.24 -5.72
C ASP A 516 31.67 4.52 -5.61
N VAL A 517 30.60 5.24 -5.24
CA VAL A 517 29.23 4.72 -5.13
C VAL A 517 28.26 5.69 -5.82
N ILE A 518 27.39 5.14 -6.67
CA ILE A 518 26.37 5.92 -7.39
C ILE A 518 24.99 5.36 -7.05
N ILE A 519 24.12 6.18 -6.47
CA ILE A 519 22.73 5.83 -6.14
C ILE A 519 21.82 6.42 -7.23
N LEU A 520 21.22 5.57 -8.07
CA LEU A 520 20.28 5.95 -9.12
C LEU A 520 18.83 5.77 -8.62
N GLU A 521 18.16 6.86 -8.25
CA GLU A 521 16.81 6.85 -7.69
C GLU A 521 15.75 7.31 -8.71
N GLY A 522 14.61 6.62 -8.77
CA GLY A 522 13.50 7.05 -9.62
C GLY A 522 12.28 6.12 -9.55
N ILE A 523 11.19 6.50 -10.21
CA ILE A 523 9.97 5.66 -10.24
C ILE A 523 10.11 4.46 -11.16
N LEU A 524 10.87 4.60 -12.27
CA LEU A 524 10.94 3.65 -13.38
C LEU A 524 12.37 3.21 -13.72
N VAL A 525 13.34 3.43 -12.83
CA VAL A 525 14.76 3.03 -13.05
C VAL A 525 14.95 1.52 -13.23
N PHE A 526 13.96 0.68 -12.89
CA PHE A 526 13.96 -0.76 -13.16
C PHE A 526 13.11 -1.17 -14.38
N HIS A 527 12.58 -0.23 -15.18
CA HIS A 527 11.73 -0.54 -16.32
C HIS A 527 12.54 -1.11 -17.50
N ASP A 528 13.49 -0.32 -18.02
CA ASP A 528 14.41 -0.74 -19.08
C ASP A 528 15.46 -1.74 -18.54
N SER A 529 15.75 -2.81 -19.29
CA SER A 529 16.78 -3.78 -18.90
C SER A 529 18.18 -3.18 -18.88
N ARG A 530 18.52 -2.36 -19.89
CA ARG A 530 19.84 -1.75 -20.04
C ARG A 530 20.22 -0.93 -18.81
N VAL A 531 19.23 -0.24 -18.22
CA VAL A 531 19.42 0.55 -16.98
C VAL A 531 19.58 -0.35 -15.75
N ARG A 532 18.88 -1.50 -15.68
CA ARG A 532 19.07 -2.51 -14.62
C ARG A 532 20.44 -3.19 -14.70
N ASP A 533 20.94 -3.44 -15.91
CA ASP A 533 22.17 -4.19 -16.14
C ASP A 533 23.43 -3.40 -15.72
N LEU A 534 23.30 -2.08 -15.56
CA LEU A 534 24.32 -1.22 -14.93
C LEU A 534 24.35 -1.31 -13.38
N MET A 535 23.37 -1.94 -12.74
CA MET A 535 23.17 -1.89 -11.28
C MET A 535 23.71 -3.11 -10.54
N ASN A 536 24.73 -2.90 -9.70
CA ASN A 536 25.26 -3.94 -8.82
C ASN A 536 24.30 -4.31 -7.67
N MET A 537 23.38 -3.43 -7.30
CA MET A 537 22.32 -3.67 -6.31
C MET A 537 21.03 -2.95 -6.70
N LYS A 538 19.88 -3.63 -6.61
CA LYS A 538 18.55 -3.14 -6.98
C LYS A 538 17.62 -3.19 -5.77
N ILE A 539 17.30 -2.02 -5.22
CA ILE A 539 16.45 -1.83 -4.05
C ILE A 539 15.07 -1.34 -4.48
N PHE A 540 13.98 -2.00 -4.07
CA PHE A 540 12.62 -1.52 -4.30
C PHE A 540 11.97 -1.07 -2.99
N VAL A 541 11.54 0.20 -2.92
CA VAL A 541 10.86 0.77 -1.75
C VAL A 541 9.36 0.56 -1.86
N ASP A 542 8.87 -0.35 -1.05
CA ASP A 542 7.52 -0.91 -1.07
C ASP A 542 6.66 -0.31 0.04
N THR A 543 5.57 0.34 -0.36
CA THR A 543 4.67 1.08 0.55
C THR A 543 3.26 1.06 -0.03
N ASP A 544 2.28 0.84 0.83
CA ASP A 544 0.88 0.68 0.45
C ASP A 544 0.33 1.88 -0.33
N ALA A 545 -0.61 1.63 -1.23
CA ALA A 545 -1.15 2.66 -2.13
C ALA A 545 -1.82 3.81 -1.37
N ASP A 546 -2.49 3.53 -0.25
CA ASP A 546 -3.16 4.51 0.59
C ASP A 546 -2.20 5.38 1.41
N VAL A 547 -1.09 4.81 1.89
CA VAL A 547 0.00 5.54 2.54
C VAL A 547 0.73 6.41 1.52
N ARG A 548 0.98 5.90 0.31
CA ARG A 548 1.53 6.69 -0.81
C ARG A 548 0.60 7.84 -1.21
N LEU A 549 -0.70 7.59 -1.30
CA LEU A 549 -1.72 8.60 -1.57
C LEU A 549 -1.76 9.66 -0.45
N THR A 550 -1.79 9.24 0.81
CA THR A 550 -1.75 10.13 1.99
C THR A 550 -0.51 11.02 1.98
N ARG A 551 0.67 10.45 1.69
CA ARG A 551 1.93 11.18 1.51
C ARG A 551 1.87 12.15 0.32
N ARG A 552 1.33 11.75 -0.84
CA ARG A 552 1.16 12.62 -2.03
C ARG A 552 0.20 13.78 -1.74
N ILE A 553 -0.93 13.54 -1.07
CA ILE A 553 -1.90 14.57 -0.71
C ILE A 553 -1.27 15.59 0.24
N ARG A 554 -0.66 15.16 1.36
CA ARG A 554 -0.02 16.09 2.32
C ARG A 554 1.01 16.99 1.62
N ARG A 555 1.89 16.39 0.81
CA ARG A 555 2.88 17.11 0.01
C ARG A 555 2.26 18.08 -1.00
N ASP A 556 1.31 17.63 -1.79
CA ASP A 556 0.84 18.41 -2.94
C ASP A 556 -0.27 19.42 -2.59
N THR A 557 -1.06 19.21 -1.53
CA THR A 557 -2.07 20.18 -1.07
C THR A 557 -1.55 21.08 0.06
N ILE A 558 -0.89 20.55 1.09
CA ILE A 558 -0.48 21.36 2.26
C ILE A 558 0.82 22.12 1.99
N GLU A 559 1.84 21.46 1.42
CA GLU A 559 3.15 22.12 1.17
C GLU A 559 3.18 22.93 -0.14
N LYS A 560 2.37 22.55 -1.13
CA LYS A 560 2.35 23.16 -2.48
C LYS A 560 1.03 23.88 -2.84
N GLY A 561 0.03 23.87 -1.98
CA GLY A 561 -1.22 24.63 -2.17
C GLY A 561 -2.11 24.18 -3.33
N ARG A 562 -1.96 22.95 -3.85
CA ARG A 562 -2.86 22.44 -4.90
C ARG A 562 -4.23 22.06 -4.31
N ASP A 563 -5.27 22.21 -5.12
CA ASP A 563 -6.61 21.72 -4.79
C ASP A 563 -6.64 20.18 -4.64
N ILE A 564 -7.39 19.71 -3.64
CA ILE A 564 -7.55 18.29 -3.31
C ILE A 564 -8.23 17.50 -4.44
N LYS A 565 -9.24 18.07 -5.10
CA LYS A 565 -9.95 17.35 -6.17
C LYS A 565 -9.00 17.11 -7.34
N THR A 566 -8.24 18.12 -7.76
CA THR A 566 -7.22 18.03 -8.81
C THR A 566 -6.16 16.97 -8.49
N VAL A 567 -5.71 16.85 -7.23
CA VAL A 567 -4.75 15.82 -6.81
C VAL A 567 -5.35 14.41 -6.87
N LEU A 568 -6.59 14.22 -6.42
CA LEU A 568 -7.29 12.93 -6.50
C LEU A 568 -7.59 12.51 -7.94
N ASP A 569 -8.06 13.45 -8.77
CA ASP A 569 -8.39 13.21 -10.17
C ASP A 569 -7.13 12.85 -10.97
N GLN A 570 -6.00 13.53 -10.75
CA GLN A 570 -4.70 13.14 -11.33
C GLN A 570 -4.26 11.74 -10.84
N TYR A 571 -4.45 11.44 -9.54
CA TYR A 571 -4.06 10.15 -8.97
C TYR A 571 -4.81 8.98 -9.61
N SER A 572 -6.14 9.10 -9.73
CA SER A 572 -6.98 8.08 -10.38
C SER A 572 -6.74 7.97 -11.88
N LYS A 573 -6.48 9.08 -12.58
CA LYS A 573 -6.31 9.10 -14.05
C LYS A 573 -4.96 8.58 -14.53
N PHE A 574 -3.89 8.82 -13.78
CA PHE A 574 -2.51 8.55 -14.24
C PHE A 574 -1.67 7.76 -13.24
N VAL A 575 -1.63 8.19 -11.96
CA VAL A 575 -0.63 7.72 -10.99
C VAL A 575 -0.87 6.28 -10.56
N LYS A 576 -2.13 5.89 -10.32
CA LYS A 576 -2.48 4.52 -9.96
C LYS A 576 -2.29 3.56 -11.16
N PRO A 577 -2.86 3.81 -12.35
CA PRO A 577 -2.58 2.99 -13.55
C PRO A 577 -1.09 2.85 -13.84
N ALA A 578 -0.34 3.95 -13.94
CA ALA A 578 1.09 3.87 -14.27
C ALA A 578 1.92 3.14 -13.19
N PHE A 579 1.50 3.18 -11.93
CA PHE A 579 2.11 2.36 -10.89
C PHE A 579 1.81 0.86 -11.08
N GLU A 580 0.60 0.49 -11.44
CA GLU A 580 0.18 -0.90 -11.65
C GLU A 580 0.74 -1.49 -12.94
N ASP A 581 0.80 -0.71 -14.02
CA ASP A 581 1.25 -1.13 -15.36
C ASP A 581 2.78 -1.16 -15.49
N PHE A 582 3.49 -0.13 -14.99
CA PHE A 582 4.92 0.06 -15.29
C PHE A 582 5.86 -0.04 -14.08
N ILE A 583 5.40 0.32 -12.87
CA ILE A 583 6.28 0.38 -11.68
C ILE A 583 6.25 -0.93 -10.88
N LEU A 584 5.06 -1.37 -10.44
CA LEU A 584 4.87 -2.56 -9.62
C LEU A 584 5.42 -3.85 -10.27
N PRO A 585 5.28 -4.09 -11.60
CA PRO A 585 5.85 -5.27 -12.23
C PRO A 585 7.38 -5.32 -12.22
N THR A 586 8.07 -4.20 -11.96
CA THR A 586 9.55 -4.15 -11.85
C THR A 586 10.07 -4.59 -10.49
N LYS A 587 9.20 -4.69 -9.47
CA LYS A 587 9.53 -5.20 -8.11
C LYS A 587 10.18 -6.59 -8.15
N LYS A 588 9.87 -7.41 -9.15
CA LYS A 588 10.45 -8.75 -9.38
C LYS A 588 11.94 -8.74 -9.77
N TYR A 589 12.51 -7.58 -10.13
CA TYR A 589 13.92 -7.41 -10.46
C TYR A 589 14.75 -6.85 -9.28
N ALA A 590 14.14 -6.69 -8.11
CA ALA A 590 14.80 -6.16 -6.92
C ALA A 590 15.58 -7.24 -6.18
N ASP A 591 16.84 -6.95 -5.85
CA ASP A 591 17.67 -7.78 -4.97
C ASP A 591 17.26 -7.58 -3.49
N ILE A 592 16.71 -6.40 -3.15
CA ILE A 592 16.25 -6.03 -1.81
C ILE A 592 14.89 -5.31 -1.90
N ILE A 593 13.94 -5.67 -1.04
CA ILE A 593 12.66 -4.95 -0.88
C ILE A 593 12.64 -4.29 0.50
N ILE A 594 12.44 -2.97 0.57
CA ILE A 594 12.28 -2.24 1.83
C ILE A 594 10.79 -1.94 2.04
N PRO A 595 10.07 -2.67 2.93
CA PRO A 595 8.72 -2.31 3.31
C PRO A 595 8.72 -1.03 4.15
N ARG A 596 7.69 -0.19 3.99
CA ARG A 596 7.45 1.13 4.62
C ARG A 596 8.42 2.25 4.21
N GLY A 597 9.56 1.91 3.61
CA GLY A 597 10.54 2.85 3.09
C GLY A 597 11.34 3.54 4.20
N GLY A 598 11.13 4.84 4.39
CA GLY A 598 11.86 5.64 5.38
C GLY A 598 11.63 5.19 6.83
N ASP A 599 10.48 4.58 7.14
CA ASP A 599 10.13 4.12 8.50
C ASP A 599 10.72 2.73 8.84
N ASN A 600 11.90 2.43 8.29
CA ASN A 600 12.56 1.12 8.37
C ASN A 600 14.06 1.27 8.56
N ASP A 601 14.46 1.94 9.64
CA ASP A 601 15.85 2.24 9.98
C ASP A 601 16.75 0.99 9.94
N VAL A 602 16.26 -0.16 10.42
CA VAL A 602 17.01 -1.43 10.42
C VAL A 602 17.41 -1.88 9.01
N ALA A 603 16.53 -1.72 8.01
CA ALA A 603 16.88 -2.04 6.62
C ALA A 603 17.88 -1.03 6.05
N ILE A 604 17.72 0.25 6.38
CA ILE A 604 18.59 1.35 5.94
C ILE A 604 20.01 1.18 6.52
N ASP A 605 20.13 0.89 7.81
CA ASP A 605 21.38 0.60 8.50
C ASP A 605 22.13 -0.57 7.85
N LEU A 606 21.44 -1.67 7.51
CA LEU A 606 22.05 -2.81 6.83
C LEU A 606 22.61 -2.44 5.45
N ILE A 607 21.91 -1.61 4.68
CA ILE A 607 22.38 -1.09 3.39
C ILE A 607 23.59 -0.17 3.59
N VAL A 608 23.55 0.74 4.57
CA VAL A 608 24.66 1.61 4.93
C VAL A 608 25.90 0.80 5.31
N GLN A 609 25.78 -0.24 6.14
CA GLN A 609 26.90 -1.11 6.52
C GLN A 609 27.48 -1.89 5.32
N HIS A 610 26.64 -2.30 4.35
CA HIS A 610 27.11 -2.88 3.10
C HIS A 610 27.92 -1.86 2.29
N ILE A 611 27.43 -0.62 2.16
CA ILE A 611 28.12 0.45 1.44
C ILE A 611 29.44 0.83 2.10
N ARG A 612 29.50 0.96 3.44
CA ARG A 612 30.76 1.17 4.20
C ARG A 612 31.78 0.08 3.88
N THR A 613 31.33 -1.18 3.85
CA THR A 613 32.18 -2.34 3.49
C THR A 613 32.71 -2.25 2.05
N LYS A 614 31.91 -1.75 1.09
CA LYS A 614 32.34 -1.51 -0.30
C LYS A 614 33.31 -0.32 -0.44
N LEU A 615 33.12 0.74 0.34
CA LEU A 615 33.92 1.97 0.35
C LEU A 615 35.31 1.82 1.02
N GLY A 616 35.69 0.60 1.42
CA GLY A 616 36.92 0.34 2.19
C GLY A 616 36.87 0.82 3.64
N GLN A 617 35.72 1.32 4.11
CA GLN A 617 35.49 1.74 5.49
C GLN A 617 35.30 0.50 6.39
N HIS A 618 36.36 -0.29 6.55
CA HIS A 618 36.37 -1.43 7.43
C HIS A 618 36.22 -0.99 8.89
N ASP A 619 35.32 -1.65 9.61
CA ASP A 619 35.21 -1.57 11.06
C ASP A 619 36.51 -2.08 11.71
N LEU A 620 37.43 -1.16 11.99
CA LEU A 620 38.80 -1.45 12.44
C LEU A 620 38.83 -2.22 13.77
N CYS A 621 37.77 -2.16 14.58
CA CYS A 621 37.60 -2.96 15.79
C CYS A 621 37.56 -4.47 15.48
N LYS A 622 37.08 -4.87 14.29
CA LYS A 622 37.09 -6.26 13.81
C LYS A 622 38.46 -6.73 13.31
N VAL A 623 39.35 -5.79 12.95
CA VAL A 623 40.72 -6.07 12.46
C VAL A 623 41.75 -6.00 13.58
N HIS A 624 41.53 -5.12 14.56
CA HIS A 624 42.41 -4.86 15.69
C HIS A 624 41.64 -5.03 17.01
N PRO A 625 41.59 -6.24 17.62
CA PRO A 625 40.81 -6.52 18.84
C PRO A 625 41.36 -5.83 20.11
N ASN A 626 42.43 -5.05 19.98
CA ASN A 626 42.97 -4.16 21.01
C ASN A 626 42.46 -2.72 20.89
N LEU A 627 41.57 -2.41 19.93
CA LEU A 627 41.03 -1.09 19.61
C LEU A 627 39.56 -0.95 20.09
N TYR A 628 39.25 0.17 20.75
CA TYR A 628 37.91 0.49 21.26
C TYR A 628 37.54 1.94 20.88
N VAL A 629 36.29 2.19 20.47
CA VAL A 629 35.81 3.46 19.89
C VAL A 629 34.58 3.97 20.66
N ILE A 630 34.61 5.20 21.20
CA ILE A 630 33.68 5.66 22.25
C ILE A 630 33.42 7.17 22.21
N GLN A 631 32.17 7.61 22.03
CA GLN A 631 31.87 9.04 21.93
C GLN A 631 32.18 9.83 23.22
N THR A 632 32.85 10.98 23.08
CA THR A 632 33.23 11.98 24.11
C THR A 632 34.43 11.68 25.04
N THR A 633 35.18 12.74 25.37
CA THR A 633 36.44 12.74 26.15
C THR A 633 36.32 12.10 27.54
N TYR A 634 35.24 12.37 28.28
CA TYR A 634 35.05 11.79 29.61
C TYR A 634 34.79 10.28 29.53
N GLN A 635 34.00 9.82 28.56
CA GLN A 635 33.69 8.39 28.39
C GLN A 635 34.91 7.59 27.90
N VAL A 636 35.77 8.19 27.05
CA VAL A 636 37.09 7.61 26.70
C VAL A 636 37.95 7.36 27.95
N VAL A 637 37.96 8.31 28.90
CA VAL A 637 38.71 8.16 30.17
C VAL A 637 38.07 7.10 31.06
N GLU A 638 36.75 7.13 31.26
CA GLU A 638 36.05 6.18 32.13
C GLU A 638 36.11 4.73 31.62
N HIS A 639 35.96 4.51 30.32
CA HIS A 639 36.12 3.19 29.72
C HIS A 639 37.60 2.75 29.65
N GLY A 640 38.52 3.70 29.50
CA GLY A 640 39.96 3.49 29.71
C GLY A 640 40.27 2.94 31.11
N LEU A 641 39.57 3.44 32.13
CA LEU A 641 39.63 2.89 33.50
C LEU A 641 38.92 1.52 33.61
N GLY A 642 37.81 1.31 32.89
CA GLY A 642 37.11 0.01 32.81
C GLY A 642 37.97 -1.14 32.27
N HIS A 643 39.01 -0.84 31.49
CA HIS A 643 39.97 -1.83 31.00
C HIS A 643 41.08 -2.24 32.00
N LEU A 644 41.13 -1.62 33.19
CA LEU A 644 42.08 -1.96 34.24
C LEU A 644 41.70 -3.30 34.92
N PRO A 645 42.68 -4.09 35.39
CA PRO A 645 42.37 -5.27 36.19
C PRO A 645 41.68 -4.86 37.49
N PHE A 646 40.64 -5.60 37.86
CA PHE A 646 39.90 -5.46 39.11
C PHE A 646 39.98 -6.75 39.93
N LYS A 647 39.53 -6.69 41.18
CA LYS A 647 39.27 -7.85 42.03
C LYS A 647 37.84 -7.79 42.54
N GLU A 648 37.16 -8.93 42.61
CA GLU A 648 35.87 -9.02 43.29
C GLU A 648 36.02 -8.63 44.77
N LYS A 649 35.01 -7.95 45.29
CA LYS A 649 34.94 -7.50 46.67
C LYS A 649 33.51 -7.49 47.17
N GLN A 650 33.21 -8.37 48.11
CA GLN A 650 31.98 -8.29 48.88
C GLN A 650 32.03 -7.11 49.84
N VAL A 651 30.95 -6.33 49.87
CA VAL A 651 30.71 -5.24 50.83
C VAL A 651 29.34 -5.46 51.46
N ILE A 652 29.21 -5.09 52.74
CA ILE A 652 27.91 -5.12 53.42
C ILE A 652 27.24 -3.76 53.17
N THR A 653 26.02 -3.76 52.65
CA THR A 653 25.23 -2.55 52.41
C THR A 653 24.74 -1.95 53.73
N PRO A 654 24.28 -0.67 53.74
CA PRO A 654 23.61 -0.09 54.90
C PRO A 654 22.35 -0.86 55.35
N THR A 655 21.78 -1.72 54.49
CA THR A 655 20.65 -2.62 54.79
C THR A 655 21.07 -3.98 55.36
N GLY A 656 22.37 -4.19 55.64
CA GLY A 656 22.92 -5.45 56.15
C GLY A 656 23.06 -6.57 55.11
N SER A 657 22.78 -6.29 53.84
CA SER A 657 22.86 -7.25 52.74
C SER A 657 24.28 -7.35 52.19
N VAL A 658 24.72 -8.52 51.73
CA VAL A 658 26.02 -8.67 51.06
C VAL A 658 25.88 -8.33 49.58
N TYR A 659 26.67 -7.37 49.09
CA TYR A 659 26.75 -7.00 47.69
C TYR A 659 28.15 -7.34 47.15
N THR A 660 28.22 -8.13 46.08
CA THR A 660 29.48 -8.43 45.38
C THR A 660 29.79 -7.32 44.38
N GLY A 661 30.65 -6.39 44.77
CA GLY A 661 31.21 -5.37 43.88
C GLY A 661 32.62 -5.70 43.39
N VAL A 662 33.32 -4.70 42.87
CA VAL A 662 34.71 -4.81 42.41
C VAL A 662 35.59 -3.68 42.96
N GLU A 663 36.86 -3.98 43.21
CA GLU A 663 37.90 -3.01 43.57
C GLU A 663 38.98 -2.97 42.47
N PHE A 664 39.16 -1.81 41.85
CA PHE A 664 40.15 -1.61 40.78
C PHE A 664 41.60 -1.73 41.27
N SER A 665 42.51 -2.11 40.37
CA SER A 665 43.95 -2.21 40.65
C SER A 665 44.55 -0.89 41.12
N LYS A 666 45.31 -0.97 42.21
CA LYS A 666 45.99 0.17 42.82
C LYS A 666 47.29 0.50 42.06
N ARG A 667 47.73 1.76 42.19
CA ARG A 667 48.94 2.33 41.55
C ARG A 667 48.77 2.68 40.06
N LEU A 668 47.73 3.42 39.71
CA LEU A 668 47.56 4.04 38.38
C LEU A 668 48.47 5.27 38.20
N CYS A 669 48.84 5.60 36.96
CA CYS A 669 49.33 6.93 36.59
C CYS A 669 48.92 7.33 35.17
N GLY A 670 48.57 8.60 34.97
CA GLY A 670 48.45 9.20 33.64
C GLY A 670 49.82 9.66 33.14
N ILE A 671 50.06 9.56 31.85
CA ILE A 671 51.27 10.06 31.18
C ILE A 671 50.84 10.88 29.98
N SER A 672 50.96 12.21 30.03
CA SER A 672 50.59 13.10 28.92
C SER A 672 51.74 13.28 27.93
N VAL A 673 51.42 13.23 26.64
CA VAL A 673 52.33 13.69 25.57
C VAL A 673 52.17 15.21 25.44
N ILE A 674 53.25 15.97 25.68
CA ILE A 674 53.25 17.43 25.61
C ILE A 674 53.26 17.86 24.13
N ARG A 675 52.43 18.79 23.67
CA ARG A 675 51.44 19.62 24.41
C ARG A 675 50.02 19.03 24.41
N SER A 676 49.63 18.34 23.34
CA SER A 676 48.27 17.87 23.07
C SER A 676 47.63 17.06 24.22
N GLY A 677 48.35 16.08 24.76
CA GLY A 677 47.91 15.17 25.83
C GLY A 677 47.67 15.83 27.19
N GLU A 678 48.14 17.07 27.41
CA GLU A 678 47.91 17.79 28.66
C GLU A 678 46.43 18.19 28.84
N SER A 679 45.69 18.38 27.73
CA SER A 679 44.23 18.63 27.71
C SER A 679 43.42 17.56 28.45
N MET A 680 43.78 16.28 28.28
CA MET A 680 43.06 15.13 28.83
C MET A 680 43.34 14.92 30.33
N GLU A 681 44.35 15.59 30.90
CA GLU A 681 44.68 15.44 32.32
C GLU A 681 43.55 15.88 33.26
N ASN A 682 42.72 16.84 32.85
CA ASN A 682 41.64 17.36 33.68
C ASN A 682 40.50 16.35 33.83
N ALA A 683 40.07 15.71 32.74
CA ALA A 683 39.12 14.60 32.79
C ALA A 683 39.67 13.45 33.64
N LEU A 684 40.95 13.09 33.45
CA LEU A 684 41.59 12.03 34.24
C LEU A 684 41.68 12.36 35.75
N ARG A 685 41.93 13.62 36.13
CA ARG A 685 41.90 14.08 37.53
C ARG A 685 40.49 14.06 38.14
N ALA A 686 39.46 14.33 37.33
CA ALA A 686 38.06 14.28 37.79
C ALA A 686 37.65 12.84 38.12
N CYS A 687 37.90 11.89 37.21
CA CYS A 687 37.60 10.47 37.43
C CYS A 687 38.51 9.82 38.49
N CYS A 688 39.81 10.15 38.52
CA CYS A 688 40.80 9.57 39.42
C CYS A 688 41.47 10.60 40.34
N LYS A 689 40.77 10.97 41.42
CA LYS A 689 41.27 11.87 42.47
C LYS A 689 42.62 11.39 43.03
N GLY A 690 43.65 12.23 42.92
CA GLY A 690 45.00 11.95 43.43
C GLY A 690 45.89 11.08 42.53
N ILE A 691 45.51 10.85 41.27
CA ILE A 691 46.36 10.12 40.30
C ILE A 691 47.69 10.85 40.05
N LYS A 692 48.80 10.10 40.00
CA LYS A 692 50.09 10.64 39.56
C LYS A 692 50.03 10.93 38.06
N ILE A 693 50.38 12.14 37.66
CA ILE A 693 50.65 12.48 36.26
C ILE A 693 52.16 12.57 36.04
N GLY A 694 52.66 11.89 35.01
CA GLY A 694 53.95 12.17 34.40
C GLY A 694 53.76 12.77 33.02
N LYS A 695 54.83 13.29 32.42
CA LYS A 695 54.79 13.90 31.08
C LYS A 695 55.96 13.44 30.20
N ILE A 696 55.73 13.39 28.89
CA ILE A 696 56.74 13.14 27.86
C ILE A 696 56.60 14.23 26.81
N LEU A 697 57.66 14.99 26.53
CA LEU A 697 57.74 15.87 25.36
C LEU A 697 58.53 15.14 24.28
N ILE A 698 57.97 15.06 23.07
CA ILE A 698 58.63 14.50 21.89
C ILE A 698 58.75 15.63 20.88
N HIS A 699 59.96 16.15 20.69
CA HIS A 699 60.23 17.20 19.71
C HIS A 699 61.10 16.70 18.56
N ARG A 700 60.73 17.02 17.31
CA ARG A 700 61.40 16.56 16.09
C ARG A 700 62.30 17.67 15.55
N GLU A 701 63.61 17.49 15.70
CA GLU A 701 64.60 18.53 15.45
C GLU A 701 65.14 18.46 14.00
N GLY A 702 64.34 19.00 13.07
CA GLY A 702 64.65 19.07 11.63
C GLY A 702 64.65 17.71 10.91
N ASP A 703 65.14 17.72 9.67
CA ASP A 703 65.12 16.55 8.77
C ASP A 703 66.08 15.43 9.18
N ASN A 704 67.09 15.75 10.01
CA ASN A 704 68.14 14.83 10.45
C ASN A 704 67.67 13.75 11.45
N GLY A 705 66.36 13.65 11.72
CA GLY A 705 65.74 12.49 12.38
C GLY A 705 66.06 12.30 13.87
N LYS A 706 66.95 13.11 14.46
CA LYS A 706 67.14 13.16 15.91
C LYS A 706 65.95 13.85 16.57
N GLN A 707 65.49 13.27 17.68
CA GLN A 707 64.30 13.74 18.39
C GLN A 707 64.62 13.88 19.86
N LEU A 708 64.31 15.04 20.43
CA LEU A 708 64.69 15.41 21.77
C LEU A 708 63.55 15.05 22.72
N ILE A 709 63.73 13.93 23.43
CA ILE A 709 62.71 13.34 24.30
C ILE A 709 62.97 13.77 25.75
N TYR A 710 62.31 14.85 26.19
CA TYR A 710 62.26 15.20 27.62
C TYR A 710 61.18 14.36 28.31
N HIS A 711 61.43 13.90 29.53
CA HIS A 711 60.45 13.16 30.31
C HIS A 711 60.48 13.53 31.80
N ASN A 712 59.31 13.57 32.44
CA ASN A 712 59.17 13.63 33.89
C ASN A 712 58.17 12.55 34.32
N LEU A 713 58.68 11.41 34.79
CA LEU A 713 57.90 10.20 35.02
C LEU A 713 57.93 9.81 36.51
N PRO A 714 56.85 9.24 37.07
CA PRO A 714 56.87 8.70 38.43
C PRO A 714 58.04 7.72 38.63
N LYS A 715 58.83 7.90 39.72
CA LYS A 715 59.98 7.04 40.03
C LYS A 715 59.63 5.55 40.14
N ASP A 716 58.37 5.24 40.41
CA ASP A 716 57.79 3.90 40.58
C ASP A 716 57.01 3.39 39.34
N ILE A 717 57.12 4.05 38.17
CA ILE A 717 56.29 3.78 36.98
C ILE A 717 56.32 2.34 36.47
N ALA A 718 57.46 1.63 36.57
CA ALA A 718 57.59 0.22 36.16
C ALA A 718 56.56 -0.70 36.85
N ASN A 719 56.12 -0.33 38.06
CA ASN A 719 55.16 -1.08 38.88
C ASN A 719 53.76 -0.44 38.89
N ARG A 720 53.37 0.22 37.77
CA ARG A 720 52.08 0.91 37.59
C ARG A 720 51.36 0.47 36.31
N HIS A 721 50.05 0.69 36.29
CA HIS A 721 49.30 0.77 35.04
C HIS A 721 49.36 2.21 34.53
N VAL A 722 49.62 2.36 33.23
CA VAL A 722 49.85 3.64 32.56
C VAL A 722 48.69 3.95 31.62
N LEU A 723 48.06 5.09 31.86
CA LEU A 723 47.11 5.72 30.94
C LEU A 723 47.92 6.76 30.12
N LEU A 724 48.39 6.38 28.95
CA LEU A 724 49.07 7.28 28.02
C LEU A 724 48.02 8.17 27.35
N LEU A 725 48.22 9.48 27.34
CA LEU A 725 47.26 10.48 26.84
C LEU A 725 47.86 11.25 25.66
N ASP A 726 47.22 11.17 24.50
CA ASP A 726 47.46 12.06 23.36
C ASP A 726 46.18 12.12 22.51
N PRO A 727 45.47 13.26 22.38
CA PRO A 727 44.16 13.30 21.73
C PRO A 727 44.20 13.03 20.22
N ILE A 728 45.36 13.10 19.54
CA ILE A 728 45.48 12.82 18.11
C ILE A 728 46.51 11.70 17.82
N LEU A 729 46.03 10.56 17.32
CA LEU A 729 46.84 9.50 16.74
C LEU A 729 46.95 9.68 15.21
N GLY A 730 47.85 10.56 14.78
CA GLY A 730 48.14 10.82 13.36
C GLY A 730 48.98 9.71 12.71
N THR A 731 50.27 9.97 12.43
CA THR A 731 51.19 8.98 11.83
C THR A 731 51.61 7.83 12.77
N GLY A 732 51.23 7.87 14.04
CA GLY A 732 51.66 6.91 15.07
C GLY A 732 53.10 7.09 15.57
N ASN A 733 53.95 7.89 14.93
CA ASN A 733 55.36 8.04 15.28
C ASN A 733 55.60 8.48 16.73
N SER A 734 54.90 9.51 17.21
CA SER A 734 55.01 10.03 18.58
C SER A 734 54.55 8.97 19.61
N ALA A 735 53.41 8.32 19.35
CA ALA A 735 52.89 7.25 20.20
C ALA A 735 53.87 6.05 20.28
N VAL A 736 54.46 5.64 19.15
CA VAL A 736 55.47 4.57 19.11
C VAL A 736 56.68 4.89 19.97
N GLN A 737 57.14 6.15 19.98
CA GLN A 737 58.26 6.58 20.82
C GLN A 737 57.88 6.69 22.30
N ALA A 738 56.70 7.23 22.62
CA ALA A 738 56.21 7.29 24.00
C ALA A 738 56.08 5.88 24.61
N ILE A 739 55.47 4.94 23.89
CA ILE A 739 55.37 3.54 24.30
C ILE A 739 56.77 2.90 24.42
N SER A 740 57.66 3.10 23.44
CA SER A 740 59.04 2.59 23.49
C SER A 740 59.82 3.11 24.71
N LEU A 741 59.62 4.38 25.09
CA LEU A 741 60.22 4.95 26.29
C LEU A 741 59.65 4.28 27.56
N LEU A 742 58.33 4.11 27.65
CA LEU A 742 57.69 3.46 28.81
C LEU A 742 58.20 2.02 28.99
N LEU A 743 58.28 1.24 27.90
CA LEU A 743 58.88 -0.11 27.91
C LEU A 743 60.35 -0.06 28.36
N LYS A 744 61.15 0.90 27.86
CA LYS A 744 62.55 1.11 28.29
C LYS A 744 62.69 1.56 29.76
N LYS A 745 61.63 2.07 30.37
CA LYS A 745 61.55 2.38 31.82
C LYS A 745 60.99 1.20 32.66
N GLY A 746 60.79 0.02 32.06
CA GLY A 746 60.36 -1.19 32.74
C GLY A 746 58.84 -1.33 32.91
N VAL A 747 58.03 -0.50 32.23
CA VAL A 747 56.57 -0.71 32.18
C VAL A 747 56.28 -1.92 31.30
N GLN A 748 55.37 -2.80 31.72
CA GLN A 748 54.93 -3.93 30.89
C GLN A 748 53.94 -3.47 29.81
N GLU A 749 54.05 -4.03 28.61
CA GLU A 749 53.22 -3.67 27.44
C GLU A 749 51.71 -3.79 27.74
N THR A 750 51.30 -4.88 28.41
CA THR A 750 49.93 -5.14 28.85
C THR A 750 49.40 -4.15 29.90
N ASN A 751 50.28 -3.37 30.53
CA ASN A 751 49.93 -2.40 31.55
C ASN A 751 49.81 -0.98 30.97
N ILE A 752 50.01 -0.79 29.65
CA ILE A 752 49.81 0.47 28.95
C ILE A 752 48.45 0.44 28.25
N ILE A 753 47.65 1.46 28.55
CA ILE A 753 46.39 1.77 27.86
C ILE A 753 46.58 3.15 27.26
N PHE A 754 46.36 3.28 25.95
CA PHE A 754 46.59 4.50 25.20
C PHE A 754 45.25 5.16 24.85
N LEU A 755 44.99 6.32 25.43
CA LEU A 755 43.76 7.10 25.29
C LEU A 755 43.96 8.23 24.29
N ASN A 756 43.10 8.25 23.28
CA ASN A 756 43.07 9.19 22.16
C ASN A 756 41.65 9.75 22.01
N LEU A 757 41.49 10.82 21.24
CA LEU A 757 40.17 11.29 20.82
C LEU A 757 39.95 10.99 19.33
N ILE A 758 40.90 11.37 18.49
CA ILE A 758 40.83 11.22 17.05
C ILE A 758 42.03 10.37 16.60
N SER A 759 41.76 9.34 15.82
CA SER A 759 42.79 8.44 15.28
C SER A 759 42.73 8.34 13.77
N ALA A 760 43.87 8.32 13.09
CA ALA A 760 43.97 7.98 11.68
C ALA A 760 44.29 6.47 11.51
N PRO A 761 43.70 5.76 10.52
CA PRO A 761 43.93 4.33 10.28
C PRO A 761 45.41 3.96 10.15
N GLN A 762 46.22 4.85 9.58
CA GLN A 762 47.67 4.70 9.45
C GLN A 762 48.34 4.61 10.83
N GLY A 763 48.01 5.52 11.75
CA GLY A 763 48.55 5.55 13.11
C GLY A 763 48.09 4.36 13.95
N VAL A 764 46.81 3.98 13.85
CA VAL A 764 46.26 2.78 14.49
C VAL A 764 47.00 1.53 14.04
N HIS A 765 47.18 1.35 12.73
CA HIS A 765 47.89 0.19 12.17
C HIS A 765 49.35 0.15 12.64
N VAL A 766 50.05 1.29 12.62
CA VAL A 766 51.45 1.40 13.08
C VAL A 766 51.59 1.03 14.55
N VAL A 767 50.73 1.54 15.43
CA VAL A 767 50.81 1.26 16.88
C VAL A 767 50.40 -0.18 17.20
N SER A 768 49.23 -0.64 16.73
CA SER A 768 48.73 -2.00 17.03
C SER A 768 49.62 -3.11 16.45
N LYS A 769 50.23 -2.90 15.27
CA LYS A 769 51.19 -3.86 14.69
C LYS A 769 52.53 -3.88 15.42
N ARG A 770 52.92 -2.79 16.08
CA ARG A 770 54.19 -2.69 16.82
C ARG A 770 54.09 -3.10 18.28
N PHE A 771 52.94 -2.88 18.91
CA PHE A 771 52.68 -3.15 20.33
C PHE A 771 51.30 -3.83 20.53
N PRO A 772 51.13 -5.07 20.06
CA PRO A 772 49.83 -5.75 20.02
C PRO A 772 49.19 -6.02 21.39
N ARG A 773 49.92 -5.83 22.51
CA ARG A 773 49.39 -5.97 23.87
C ARG A 773 49.03 -4.63 24.54
N VAL A 774 49.28 -3.50 23.86
CA VAL A 774 48.77 -2.18 24.28
C VAL A 774 47.31 -2.07 23.87
N LYS A 775 46.44 -1.69 24.81
CA LYS A 775 45.04 -1.37 24.52
C LYS A 775 44.95 0.06 23.99
N ILE A 776 44.27 0.29 22.87
CA ILE A 776 44.03 1.62 22.31
C ILE A 776 42.55 1.94 22.47
N VAL A 777 42.25 3.06 23.13
CA VAL A 777 40.91 3.64 23.20
C VAL A 777 40.96 4.97 22.45
N THR A 778 40.03 5.18 21.53
CA THR A 778 39.84 6.45 20.80
C THR A 778 38.37 6.85 20.88
N SER A 779 38.01 8.12 20.69
CA SER A 779 36.59 8.44 20.50
C SER A 779 36.10 8.21 19.07
N GLU A 780 36.94 8.55 18.10
CA GLU A 780 36.61 8.52 16.67
C GLU A 780 37.81 8.00 15.87
N ILE A 781 37.55 7.52 14.65
CA ILE A 781 38.56 7.16 13.66
C ILE A 781 38.19 7.85 12.34
N GLU A 782 39.13 8.60 11.80
CA GLU A 782 38.92 9.50 10.65
C GLU A 782 39.40 8.88 9.33
N PHE A 783 39.19 9.59 8.22
CA PHE A 783 39.49 9.09 6.86
C PHE A 783 40.98 8.75 6.66
N GLY A 784 41.88 9.60 7.16
CA GLY A 784 43.31 9.41 6.97
C GLY A 784 44.14 10.63 7.31
N LEU A 785 45.24 10.81 6.59
CA LEU A 785 46.14 11.95 6.70
C LEU A 785 46.20 12.73 5.38
N ASN A 786 46.38 14.05 5.45
CA ASN A 786 46.76 14.87 4.29
C ASN A 786 48.27 14.87 4.06
N ASP A 787 48.73 15.63 3.05
CA ASP A 787 50.16 15.77 2.71
C ASP A 787 51.01 16.40 3.84
N ASP A 788 50.41 17.22 4.72
CA ASP A 788 51.07 17.75 5.94
C ASP A 788 51.13 16.73 7.09
N PHE A 789 50.70 15.49 6.86
CA PHE A 789 50.53 14.43 7.86
C PHE A 789 49.49 14.73 8.97
N ARG A 790 48.56 15.67 8.74
CA ARG A 790 47.45 16.01 9.64
C ARG A 790 46.23 15.14 9.36
N VAL A 791 45.47 14.82 10.42
CA VAL A 791 44.26 13.99 10.29
C VAL A 791 43.14 14.75 9.58
N ILE A 792 42.46 14.10 8.63
CA ILE A 792 41.36 14.66 7.84
C ILE A 792 40.06 13.83 7.98
N PRO A 793 38.88 14.46 8.08
CA PRO A 793 38.64 15.91 8.23
C PRO A 793 39.23 16.49 9.52
N GLY A 794 39.18 15.77 10.64
CA GLY A 794 39.96 16.03 11.85
C GLY A 794 39.68 17.37 12.53
N MET A 795 40.69 17.87 13.26
CA MET A 795 40.59 19.08 14.09
C MET A 795 41.70 20.12 13.82
N GLY A 796 42.58 19.90 12.84
CA GLY A 796 43.82 20.69 12.72
C GLY A 796 44.73 20.47 13.92
N GLU A 797 45.51 21.48 14.31
CA GLU A 797 46.39 21.42 15.49
C GLU A 797 45.57 21.51 16.78
N PHE A 798 45.11 20.36 17.30
CA PHE A 798 44.34 20.30 18.55
C PHE A 798 45.05 20.97 19.72
N GLY A 799 46.38 20.85 19.79
CA GLY A 799 47.17 21.50 20.85
C GLY A 799 47.03 23.02 20.84
N ASP A 800 47.29 23.64 19.69
CA ASP A 800 47.26 25.10 19.56
C ASP A 800 45.81 25.65 19.63
N ARG A 801 44.83 24.92 19.09
CA ARG A 801 43.40 25.24 19.26
C ARG A 801 42.90 25.14 20.71
N TYR A 802 43.40 24.18 21.49
CA TYR A 802 42.99 23.97 22.89
C TYR A 802 43.66 24.98 23.84
N PHE A 803 44.91 25.36 23.58
CA PHE A 803 45.66 26.32 24.39
C PHE A 803 45.56 27.78 23.89
N GLY A 804 44.95 28.02 22.72
CA GLY A 804 44.75 29.36 22.16
C GLY A 804 46.02 29.97 21.55
N THR A 805 46.87 29.15 20.92
CA THR A 805 48.17 29.54 20.35
C THR A 805 48.24 29.48 18.82
N ASP A 806 47.09 29.53 18.14
CA ASP A 806 47.01 29.67 16.67
C ASP A 806 47.29 31.12 16.22
N ASP A 807 48.36 31.36 15.47
CA ASP A 807 48.65 32.65 14.84
C ASP A 807 47.69 32.93 13.66
N TYR A 808 46.69 33.77 13.90
CA TYR A 808 45.54 33.96 13.01
C TYR A 808 45.82 34.86 11.79
N GLN A 809 46.63 34.39 10.83
CA GLN A 809 46.94 35.18 9.63
C GLN A 809 47.22 34.40 8.32
N SER A 810 46.27 33.58 7.86
CA SER A 810 46.10 33.29 6.41
C SER A 810 44.67 32.81 6.09
N SER A 811 44.29 32.87 4.82
CA SER A 811 42.87 32.90 4.39
C SER A 811 42.34 31.60 3.76
N THR A 812 41.30 31.01 4.36
CA THR A 812 40.20 30.34 3.62
C THR A 812 38.94 30.30 4.49
N PRO A 813 37.77 30.77 4.02
CA PRO A 813 36.54 30.72 4.80
C PRO A 813 35.85 29.35 4.69
N PHE A 814 36.00 28.50 5.71
CA PHE A 814 35.09 27.37 5.89
C PHE A 814 33.72 27.87 6.34
N PHE A 815 32.65 27.38 5.71
CA PHE A 815 31.27 27.66 6.10
C PHE A 815 30.96 27.00 7.46
N CYS A 816 31.07 27.76 8.54
CA CYS A 816 30.59 27.38 9.85
C CYS A 816 29.15 27.87 10.02
N ASP A 817 28.16 26.97 9.90
CA ASP A 817 26.76 27.27 10.23
C ASP A 817 26.65 27.55 11.73
N GLU A 818 26.19 28.75 12.10
CA GLU A 818 26.29 29.32 13.45
C GLU A 818 25.57 28.50 14.53
N LYS A 819 24.72 27.55 14.14
CA LYS A 819 24.01 26.64 15.05
C LYS A 819 24.92 25.61 15.73
N ASN A 820 26.07 25.26 15.17
CA ASN A 820 26.98 24.26 15.73
C ASN A 820 28.04 24.83 16.69
N ARG A 821 27.67 25.86 17.48
CA ARG A 821 28.43 26.29 18.67
C ARG A 821 28.26 25.29 19.82
N VAL A 822 28.85 24.10 19.66
CA VAL A 822 29.12 23.19 20.79
C VAL A 822 30.05 23.94 21.75
N ARG A 823 29.56 24.28 22.94
CA ARG A 823 30.41 24.77 24.03
C ARG A 823 31.30 23.60 24.50
N LEU A 824 32.60 23.73 24.30
CA LEU A 824 33.60 22.86 24.93
C LEU A 824 33.78 23.29 26.41
N LEU A 825 32.84 22.87 27.26
CA LEU A 825 32.91 22.87 28.73
C LEU A 825 32.19 21.64 29.29
#